data_AF-K2RBX9-F1
#
_entry.id   AF-K2RBX9-F1
#
_cell.length_a   1.000
_cell.length_b   1.000
_cell.length_c   1.000
_cell.angle_alpha   90.00
_cell.angle_beta   90.00
_cell.angle_gamma   90.00
#
_symmetry.space_group_name_H-M   'P 1'
#
loop_
_entity.id
_entity.type
_entity.pdbx_description
1 polymer ?
#
loop_
_entity_poly.entity_id
_entity_poly.type
_entity_poly.pdbx_seq_one_letter_code
_entity_poly.pdbx_strand_id
1 'polypeptide(L)'
;MHPRLMATYDSNSDCKGFGLVAPALSLGCGKTFTALPSFTVPNGPSTVELINLTNARSLMSVPTILEDICQLPHTHGIEALRRLDFVGCGGGPLKRVTGECLAAAGVRVVNSFGTTETGPLSVMFVPGPDYDWHFFRMRTDLNIELIRVPGSKREDDAAAAKQYHLRVVPPGWTTPFDVQDQLVTNPRHSMTDFRPVGRSDDLIVLATGEKVLASALAAAISEAENVGAVAVFGEGQPQVGVLVEAAPASLAENVDHFKSLIWPHIESVNDRMDEHARILSRDLVVMVPSGLSLPRSDKGAVLGKEACALFEHEISDAYRRLDDGAVADDIGLVFSVENLKAGLVDMVLHRLKWKTKPQALAPDADLFELGMDSVQATHLRRLILAAAREIPNAAQTVGRDFVYLHPSVAQMADALKHGGDDATVRPGQRQVLESFVNKYTANEPRCVVFLTGSTGSLGTHLLAHLAGLPEVSKIVCYNRPSRTSVHPKDRLQKALTEKRIDISQAHWEKISVLEGRASQPRLDLDEDTYFSLCCTVTHIVHNAWPMDFRRPLASFEPQFAALRNLLELAKSAAARHPGPLSVAASRFLFVSSIAVVGNYAATHGGRLVPETSVDAESCIGSLGYGQAKFVCEKIIEQSEAAGVETMYVRVGQMSGSSKSGYWNTEEHFPALLRTAQQLGTLPVIPGTFSWLPADYAAAAIAELALSAKLVYGAYQLENPIRQSWHDLMQDLTPQLGLSHLNHVPYADWLAQLRDLPDMDAEESPAKKLEAFFERDFVRMSGGEVVMDTSRMRAVSGTLRSMDAISPKLIERYVAYWRSIAFLA
;
A
#
# COMPACT_ATOMS: atom_id res chain seq x y z
N MET A 1 -21.76 -5.05 -28.44
CA MET A 1 -20.53 -5.60 -27.83
C MET A 1 -19.65 -6.14 -28.94
N HIS A 2 -18.51 -5.50 -29.21
CA HIS A 2 -17.56 -5.98 -30.23
C HIS A 2 -16.90 -7.29 -29.78
N PRO A 3 -16.66 -8.27 -30.67
CA PRO A 3 -15.95 -9.51 -30.34
C PRO A 3 -14.50 -9.20 -29.92
N ARG A 4 -14.12 -9.61 -28.71
CA ARG A 4 -12.77 -9.41 -28.14
C ARG A 4 -11.89 -10.63 -28.43
N LEU A 5 -10.71 -10.41 -29.00
CA LEU A 5 -9.65 -11.43 -29.10
C LEU A 5 -8.79 -11.34 -27.83
N MET A 6 -8.24 -12.45 -27.35
CA MET A 6 -7.41 -12.48 -26.14
C MET A 6 -6.08 -13.21 -26.38
N ALA A 7 -5.02 -12.69 -25.79
CA ALA A 7 -3.69 -13.24 -25.78
C ALA A 7 -3.28 -13.53 -24.34
N THR A 8 -2.67 -14.68 -24.07
CA THR A 8 -2.08 -14.97 -22.76
C THR A 8 -0.57 -15.07 -22.92
N TYR A 9 0.12 -13.94 -22.77
CA TYR A 9 1.58 -13.88 -22.85
C TYR A 9 2.15 -12.94 -21.80
N ASP A 10 3.35 -13.30 -21.33
CA ASP A 10 4.22 -12.52 -20.45
C ASP A 10 4.94 -11.44 -21.29
N SER A 11 5.29 -10.33 -20.65
CA SER A 11 6.14 -9.26 -21.19
C SER A 11 7.48 -9.75 -21.77
N ASN A 12 8.07 -10.83 -21.25
CA ASN A 12 9.26 -11.45 -21.84
C ASN A 12 8.97 -12.27 -23.12
N SER A 13 7.72 -12.69 -23.30
CA SER A 13 7.26 -13.47 -24.45
C SER A 13 6.58 -12.65 -25.56
N ASP A 14 6.25 -11.38 -25.31
CA ASP A 14 5.91 -10.40 -26.36
C ASP A 14 7.07 -10.18 -27.34
N CYS A 15 8.31 -10.50 -26.93
CA CYS A 15 9.49 -10.54 -27.80
C CYS A 15 9.60 -11.82 -28.66
N LYS A 16 8.75 -12.83 -28.44
CA LYS A 16 8.72 -14.06 -29.26
C LYS A 16 7.66 -13.92 -30.36
N GLY A 17 7.98 -14.36 -31.58
CA GLY A 17 7.16 -14.12 -32.78
C GLY A 17 5.67 -14.53 -32.67
N PHE A 18 5.33 -15.55 -31.87
CA PHE A 18 3.94 -15.97 -31.66
C PHE A 18 3.16 -15.04 -30.72
N GLY A 19 3.81 -14.41 -29.74
CA GLY A 19 3.16 -13.47 -28.80
C GLY A 19 2.56 -12.26 -29.51
N LEU A 20 3.21 -11.80 -30.59
CA LEU A 20 2.75 -10.68 -31.42
C LEU A 20 1.55 -11.01 -32.31
N VAL A 21 1.23 -12.28 -32.52
CA VAL A 21 0.15 -12.69 -33.45
C VAL A 21 -1.21 -12.20 -32.94
N ALA A 22 -1.48 -12.36 -31.66
CA ALA A 22 -2.75 -11.97 -31.06
C ALA A 22 -3.02 -10.45 -31.08
N PRO A 23 -2.10 -9.56 -30.64
CA PRO A 23 -2.31 -8.12 -30.76
C PRO A 23 -2.34 -7.68 -32.23
N ALA A 24 -1.49 -8.22 -33.11
CA ALA A 24 -1.49 -7.86 -34.53
C ALA A 24 -2.80 -8.23 -35.24
N LEU A 25 -3.33 -9.44 -35.02
CA LEU A 25 -4.62 -9.87 -35.57
C LEU A 25 -5.77 -9.02 -35.02
N SER A 26 -5.75 -8.73 -33.72
CA SER A 26 -6.78 -7.92 -33.09
C SER A 26 -6.81 -6.51 -33.67
N LEU A 27 -5.66 -5.84 -33.72
CA LEU A 27 -5.51 -4.50 -34.29
C LEU A 27 -5.86 -4.48 -35.78
N GLY A 28 -5.38 -5.47 -36.55
CA GLY A 28 -5.64 -5.57 -37.98
C GLY A 28 -7.12 -5.81 -38.34
N CYS A 29 -7.88 -6.49 -37.47
CA CYS A 29 -9.31 -6.74 -37.66
C CYS A 29 -10.22 -5.77 -36.88
N GLY A 30 -9.68 -4.74 -36.23
CA GLY A 30 -10.47 -3.78 -35.44
C GLY A 30 -11.13 -4.39 -34.19
N LYS A 31 -10.52 -5.43 -33.61
CA LYS A 31 -10.97 -6.08 -32.37
C LYS A 31 -10.16 -5.61 -31.18
N THR A 32 -10.78 -5.62 -30.01
CA THR A 32 -10.09 -5.39 -28.73
C THR A 32 -9.22 -6.60 -28.41
N PHE A 33 -7.93 -6.37 -28.10
CA PHE A 33 -7.09 -7.38 -27.48
C PHE A 33 -7.08 -7.21 -25.96
N THR A 34 -6.87 -8.31 -25.25
CA THR A 34 -6.66 -8.32 -23.80
C THR A 34 -5.43 -9.16 -23.52
N ALA A 35 -4.63 -8.72 -22.54
CA ALA A 35 -3.41 -9.37 -22.10
C ALA A 35 -3.33 -9.31 -20.58
N LEU A 36 -2.55 -10.21 -19.98
CA LEU A 36 -2.25 -10.15 -18.55
C LEU A 36 -1.33 -8.95 -18.26
N PRO A 37 -1.37 -8.40 -17.03
CA PRO A 37 -0.39 -7.39 -16.62
C PRO A 37 1.04 -7.92 -16.76
N SER A 38 1.99 -7.07 -17.11
CA SER A 38 3.39 -7.45 -17.39
C SER A 38 4.11 -8.16 -16.24
N PHE A 39 3.61 -8.01 -15.01
CA PHE A 39 4.15 -8.64 -13.80
C PHE A 39 3.43 -9.95 -13.41
N THR A 40 2.39 -10.36 -14.15
CA THR A 40 1.63 -11.58 -13.88
C THR A 40 2.13 -12.70 -14.77
N VAL A 41 2.68 -13.76 -14.16
CA VAL A 41 3.11 -14.96 -14.90
C VAL A 41 1.88 -15.67 -15.49
N PRO A 42 1.79 -15.85 -16.82
CA PRO A 42 0.68 -16.57 -17.44
C PRO A 42 0.68 -18.04 -17.02
N ASN A 43 -0.43 -18.49 -16.44
CA ASN A 43 -0.67 -19.89 -16.08
C ASN A 43 -2.16 -20.23 -16.25
N GLY A 44 -2.53 -21.48 -15.99
CA GLY A 44 -3.91 -21.95 -16.14
C GLY A 44 -4.94 -21.09 -15.37
N PRO A 45 -4.80 -20.88 -14.05
CA PRO A 45 -5.72 -20.05 -13.28
C PRO A 45 -5.84 -18.60 -13.78
N SER A 46 -4.72 -17.91 -13.99
CA SER A 46 -4.73 -16.49 -14.41
C SER A 46 -5.33 -16.30 -15.81
N THR A 47 -5.13 -17.29 -16.69
CA THR A 47 -5.76 -17.32 -18.02
C THR A 47 -7.28 -17.47 -17.91
N VAL A 48 -7.77 -18.40 -17.09
CA VAL A 48 -9.22 -18.63 -16.90
C VAL A 48 -9.89 -17.42 -16.25
N GLU A 49 -9.23 -16.80 -15.27
CA GLU A 49 -9.70 -15.57 -14.64
C GLU A 49 -9.82 -14.43 -15.66
N LEU A 50 -8.80 -14.22 -16.51
CA LEU A 50 -8.82 -13.18 -17.53
C LEU A 50 -9.92 -13.43 -18.59
N ILE A 51 -10.16 -14.69 -19.00
CA ILE A 51 -11.30 -15.05 -19.87
C ILE A 51 -12.62 -14.62 -19.22
N ASN A 52 -12.80 -14.92 -17.93
CA ASN A 52 -14.02 -14.60 -17.20
C ASN A 52 -14.23 -13.10 -17.00
N LEU A 53 -13.18 -12.38 -16.61
CA LEU A 53 -13.22 -10.93 -16.38
C LEU A 53 -13.52 -10.15 -17.66
N THR A 54 -12.92 -10.55 -18.77
CA THR A 54 -13.00 -9.81 -20.03
C THR A 54 -14.12 -10.29 -20.94
N ASN A 55 -14.70 -11.45 -20.64
CA ASN A 55 -15.65 -12.15 -21.52
C ASN A 55 -15.08 -12.32 -22.93
N ALA A 56 -13.80 -12.73 -23.01
CA ALA A 56 -13.08 -12.96 -24.25
C ALA A 56 -13.80 -14.04 -25.09
N ARG A 57 -13.70 -13.91 -26.42
CA ARG A 57 -14.29 -14.88 -27.36
C ARG A 57 -13.28 -15.74 -28.09
N SER A 58 -11.98 -15.46 -27.99
CA SER A 58 -10.96 -16.29 -28.62
C SER A 58 -9.69 -16.19 -27.80
N LEU A 59 -8.94 -17.28 -27.68
CA LEU A 59 -7.70 -17.34 -26.92
C LEU A 59 -6.55 -17.72 -27.84
N MET A 60 -5.41 -17.03 -27.74
CA MET A 60 -4.13 -17.42 -28.31
C MET A 60 -3.19 -17.81 -27.17
N SER A 61 -2.74 -19.07 -27.15
CA SER A 61 -1.93 -19.62 -26.05
C SER A 61 -0.93 -20.68 -26.51
N VAL A 62 -0.03 -21.06 -25.62
CA VAL A 62 0.97 -22.14 -25.83
C VAL A 62 0.49 -23.47 -25.25
N PRO A 63 1.03 -24.61 -25.72
CA PRO A 63 0.66 -25.92 -25.21
C PRO A 63 0.69 -26.06 -23.68
N THR A 64 1.72 -25.52 -23.01
CA THR A 64 1.90 -25.65 -21.55
C THR A 64 0.77 -25.00 -20.75
N ILE A 65 0.30 -23.82 -21.16
CA ILE A 65 -0.82 -23.16 -20.49
C ILE A 65 -2.11 -23.94 -20.72
N LEU A 66 -2.32 -24.49 -21.93
CA LEU A 66 -3.48 -25.34 -22.20
C LEU A 66 -3.46 -26.63 -21.38
N GLU A 67 -2.27 -27.21 -21.17
CA GLU A 67 -2.06 -28.34 -20.26
C GLU A 67 -2.44 -27.97 -18.82
N ASP A 68 -1.96 -26.83 -18.32
CA ASP A 68 -2.29 -26.34 -16.98
C ASP A 68 -3.81 -26.13 -16.81
N ILE A 69 -4.48 -25.56 -17.81
CA ILE A 69 -5.94 -25.36 -17.78
C ILE A 69 -6.69 -26.70 -17.70
N CYS A 70 -6.21 -27.72 -18.40
CA CYS A 70 -6.80 -29.07 -18.36
C CYS A 70 -6.62 -29.76 -17.00
N GLN A 71 -5.59 -29.38 -16.23
CA GLN A 71 -5.29 -29.94 -14.91
C GLN A 71 -6.02 -29.23 -13.77
N LEU A 72 -6.77 -28.15 -14.05
CA LEU A 72 -7.50 -27.42 -13.01
C LEU A 72 -8.63 -28.26 -12.38
N PRO A 73 -8.81 -28.19 -11.05
CA PRO A 73 -9.87 -28.92 -10.36
C PRO A 73 -11.26 -28.42 -10.75
N HIS A 74 -12.26 -29.29 -10.64
CA HIS A 74 -13.70 -28.99 -10.84
C HIS A 74 -14.12 -28.53 -12.24
N THR A 75 -13.40 -28.93 -13.31
CA THR A 75 -13.74 -28.65 -14.73
C THR A 75 -13.84 -27.17 -15.14
N HIS A 76 -13.58 -26.23 -14.22
CA HIS A 76 -13.71 -24.78 -14.46
C HIS A 76 -12.87 -24.28 -15.65
N GLY A 77 -11.68 -24.85 -15.84
CA GLY A 77 -10.81 -24.50 -16.97
C GLY A 77 -11.42 -24.87 -18.32
N ILE A 78 -11.94 -26.09 -18.43
CA ILE A 78 -12.57 -26.60 -19.66
C ILE A 78 -13.84 -25.80 -19.98
N GLU A 79 -14.66 -25.48 -18.98
CA GLU A 79 -15.87 -24.65 -19.17
C GLU A 79 -15.56 -23.23 -19.66
N ALA A 80 -14.44 -22.66 -19.24
CA ALA A 80 -13.96 -21.39 -19.77
C ALA A 80 -13.56 -21.51 -21.25
N LEU A 81 -12.81 -22.55 -21.62
CA LEU A 81 -12.40 -22.75 -23.01
C LEU A 81 -13.58 -23.07 -23.95
N ARG A 82 -14.60 -23.81 -23.50
CA ARG A 82 -15.79 -24.14 -24.32
C ARG A 82 -16.61 -22.92 -24.74
N ARG A 83 -16.53 -21.82 -24.00
CA ARG A 83 -17.23 -20.56 -24.32
C ARG A 83 -16.57 -19.79 -25.46
N LEU A 84 -15.33 -20.13 -25.82
CA LEU A 84 -14.57 -19.43 -26.85
C LEU A 84 -14.99 -19.90 -28.26
N ASP A 85 -15.00 -18.97 -29.21
CA ASP A 85 -15.18 -19.23 -30.64
C ASP A 85 -14.04 -20.13 -31.16
N PHE A 86 -12.79 -19.91 -30.72
CA PHE A 86 -11.67 -20.82 -30.96
C PHE A 86 -10.54 -20.61 -29.94
N VAL A 87 -9.67 -21.62 -29.83
CA VAL A 87 -8.41 -21.59 -29.07
C VAL A 87 -7.25 -21.83 -30.03
N GLY A 88 -6.50 -20.78 -30.34
CA GLY A 88 -5.28 -20.86 -31.14
C GLY A 88 -4.11 -21.36 -30.30
N CYS A 89 -3.52 -22.48 -30.69
CA CYS A 89 -2.34 -23.06 -30.06
C CYS A 89 -1.11 -22.91 -30.97
N GLY A 90 0.00 -22.39 -30.45
CA GLY A 90 1.23 -22.23 -31.23
C GLY A 90 2.48 -22.06 -30.37
N GLY A 91 3.63 -21.95 -31.02
CA GLY A 91 4.95 -21.90 -30.33
C GLY A 91 5.55 -23.27 -30.00
N GLY A 92 4.80 -24.35 -30.15
CA GLY A 92 5.26 -25.73 -30.00
C GLY A 92 4.13 -26.73 -30.32
N PRO A 93 4.43 -28.03 -30.45
CA PRO A 93 3.43 -29.05 -30.69
C PRO A 93 2.54 -29.28 -29.46
N LEU A 94 1.22 -29.36 -29.65
CA LEU A 94 0.28 -29.73 -28.59
C LEU A 94 0.36 -31.24 -28.31
N LYS A 95 0.52 -31.64 -27.04
CA LYS A 95 0.54 -33.06 -26.65
C LYS A 95 -0.77 -33.74 -27.03
N ARG A 96 -0.66 -34.99 -27.50
CA ARG A 96 -1.81 -35.79 -27.94
C ARG A 96 -2.89 -35.92 -26.87
N VAL A 97 -2.49 -36.24 -25.64
CA VAL A 97 -3.41 -36.41 -24.50
C VAL A 97 -4.19 -35.12 -24.23
N THR A 98 -3.52 -33.97 -24.25
CA THR A 98 -4.15 -32.66 -24.02
C THR A 98 -5.09 -32.28 -25.15
N GLY A 99 -4.67 -32.47 -26.41
CA GLY A 99 -5.51 -32.19 -27.58
C GLY A 99 -6.74 -33.11 -27.65
N GLU A 100 -6.60 -34.40 -27.37
CA GLU A 100 -7.71 -35.36 -27.28
C GLU A 100 -8.69 -34.98 -26.15
N CYS A 101 -8.18 -34.56 -24.98
CA CYS A 101 -9.00 -34.07 -23.87
C CYS A 101 -9.83 -32.84 -24.25
N LEU A 102 -9.19 -31.83 -24.86
CA LEU A 102 -9.85 -30.60 -25.31
C LEU A 102 -10.89 -30.88 -26.41
N ALA A 103 -10.55 -31.74 -27.37
CA ALA A 103 -11.45 -32.15 -28.45
C ALA A 103 -12.66 -32.91 -27.91
N ALA A 104 -12.47 -33.87 -26.99
CA ALA A 104 -13.54 -34.61 -26.34
C ALA A 104 -14.47 -33.70 -25.52
N ALA A 105 -13.92 -32.63 -24.94
CA ALA A 105 -14.68 -31.60 -24.25
C ALA A 105 -15.40 -30.62 -25.20
N GLY A 106 -15.23 -30.73 -26.51
CA GLY A 106 -15.85 -29.83 -27.50
C GLY A 106 -15.21 -28.45 -27.58
N VAL A 107 -13.95 -28.30 -27.18
CA VAL A 107 -13.17 -27.06 -27.37
C VAL A 107 -12.68 -27.00 -28.81
N ARG A 108 -12.90 -25.86 -29.47
CA ARG A 108 -12.50 -25.60 -30.86
C ARG A 108 -11.04 -25.16 -30.96
N VAL A 109 -10.12 -26.11 -30.96
CA VAL A 109 -8.66 -25.85 -31.05
C VAL A 109 -8.25 -25.61 -32.51
N VAL A 110 -7.39 -24.63 -32.75
CA VAL A 110 -6.76 -24.32 -34.04
C VAL A 110 -5.26 -24.28 -33.86
N ASN A 111 -4.54 -25.12 -34.61
CA ASN A 111 -3.08 -25.14 -34.54
C ASN A 111 -2.47 -24.06 -35.44
N SER A 112 -1.48 -23.39 -34.88
CA SER A 112 -0.72 -22.32 -35.51
C SER A 112 0.70 -22.76 -35.82
N PHE A 113 1.18 -22.41 -37.00
CA PHE A 113 2.54 -22.68 -37.45
C PHE A 113 3.18 -21.43 -38.05
N GLY A 114 4.46 -21.25 -37.78
CA GLY A 114 5.27 -20.14 -38.30
C GLY A 114 6.68 -20.14 -37.71
N THR A 115 7.58 -19.41 -38.37
CA THR A 115 8.94 -19.16 -37.85
C THR A 115 9.11 -17.69 -37.49
N THR A 116 10.20 -17.35 -36.82
CA THR A 116 10.52 -15.95 -36.48
C THR A 116 10.76 -15.13 -37.75
N GLU A 117 11.38 -15.73 -38.76
CA GLU A 117 11.77 -15.11 -40.04
C GLU A 117 10.57 -14.89 -40.96
N THR A 118 9.62 -15.84 -40.99
CA THR A 118 8.46 -15.78 -41.90
C THR A 118 7.22 -15.18 -41.25
N GLY A 119 7.15 -15.12 -39.93
CA GLY A 119 5.91 -14.90 -39.20
C GLY A 119 4.92 -16.07 -39.34
N PRO A 120 3.62 -15.85 -39.06
CA PRO A 120 2.61 -16.90 -39.10
C PRO A 120 2.33 -17.36 -40.54
N LEU A 121 2.60 -18.64 -40.80
CA LEU A 121 2.37 -19.35 -42.07
C LEU A 121 1.00 -20.04 -42.10
N SER A 122 0.34 -20.16 -40.96
CA SER A 122 -1.01 -20.71 -40.83
C SER A 122 -2.08 -19.63 -40.70
N VAL A 123 -3.30 -19.95 -41.15
CA VAL A 123 -4.50 -19.11 -41.00
C VAL A 123 -5.14 -19.34 -39.63
N MET A 124 -5.56 -18.26 -38.97
CA MET A 124 -6.45 -18.31 -37.80
C MET A 124 -7.91 -18.22 -38.25
N PHE A 125 -8.75 -19.14 -37.81
CA PHE A 125 -10.16 -19.20 -38.19
C PHE A 125 -11.00 -19.85 -37.08
N VAL A 126 -12.32 -19.76 -37.18
CA VAL A 126 -13.23 -20.54 -36.32
C VAL A 126 -13.42 -21.92 -36.97
N PRO A 127 -12.94 -23.01 -36.35
CA PRO A 127 -12.97 -24.31 -36.99
C PRO A 127 -14.38 -24.89 -37.01
N GLY A 128 -14.75 -25.47 -38.15
CA GLY A 128 -15.98 -26.26 -38.29
C GLY A 128 -15.82 -27.68 -37.71
N PRO A 129 -16.90 -28.47 -37.68
CA PRO A 129 -16.89 -29.84 -37.13
C PRO A 129 -15.90 -30.79 -37.83
N ASP A 130 -15.61 -30.55 -39.10
CA ASP A 130 -14.76 -31.41 -39.93
C ASP A 130 -13.27 -31.06 -39.84
N TYR A 131 -12.91 -30.02 -39.07
CA TYR A 131 -11.51 -29.62 -38.92
C TYR A 131 -10.78 -30.52 -37.92
N ASP A 132 -9.63 -31.02 -38.35
CA ASP A 132 -8.75 -31.84 -37.53
C ASP A 132 -7.66 -30.98 -36.88
N TRP A 133 -7.73 -30.86 -35.55
CA TRP A 133 -6.80 -30.04 -34.77
C TRP A 133 -5.35 -30.53 -34.88
N HIS A 134 -5.08 -31.77 -35.30
CA HIS A 134 -3.70 -32.25 -35.53
C HIS A 134 -2.98 -31.51 -36.68
N PHE A 135 -3.72 -30.81 -37.53
CA PHE A 135 -3.17 -30.11 -38.70
C PHE A 135 -3.40 -28.60 -38.59
N PHE A 136 -2.47 -27.79 -39.08
CA PHE A 136 -2.69 -26.36 -39.29
C PHE A 136 -3.09 -26.10 -40.74
N ARG A 137 -3.88 -25.04 -40.98
CA ARG A 137 -4.26 -24.63 -42.35
C ARG A 137 -3.29 -23.58 -42.88
N MET A 138 -2.69 -23.85 -44.04
CA MET A 138 -1.69 -22.97 -44.66
C MET A 138 -2.31 -21.71 -45.25
N ARG A 139 -1.58 -20.60 -45.18
CA ARG A 139 -1.91 -19.34 -45.84
C ARG A 139 -1.76 -19.44 -47.36
N THR A 140 -2.68 -18.82 -48.08
CA THR A 140 -2.64 -18.75 -49.56
C THR A 140 -2.26 -17.36 -50.06
N ASP A 141 -2.12 -16.39 -49.17
CA ASP A 141 -1.79 -14.99 -49.46
C ASP A 141 -0.28 -14.70 -49.40
N LEU A 142 0.53 -15.69 -49.06
CA LEU A 142 1.99 -15.63 -49.07
C LEU A 142 2.56 -16.46 -50.23
N ASN A 143 3.70 -16.04 -50.78
CA ASN A 143 4.42 -16.81 -51.78
C ASN A 143 5.15 -17.99 -51.11
N ILE A 144 4.42 -19.09 -50.90
CA ILE A 144 4.89 -20.33 -50.27
C ILE A 144 5.03 -21.41 -51.36
N GLU A 145 6.23 -21.93 -51.52
CA GLU A 145 6.54 -23.06 -52.40
C GLU A 145 6.69 -24.33 -51.56
N LEU A 146 5.93 -25.38 -51.93
CA LEU A 146 5.98 -26.71 -51.31
C LEU A 146 6.99 -27.60 -52.04
N ILE A 147 8.12 -27.87 -51.41
CA ILE A 147 9.19 -28.68 -52.00
C ILE A 147 9.09 -30.11 -51.45
N ARG A 148 8.86 -31.09 -52.31
CA ARG A 148 8.76 -32.50 -51.89
C ARG A 148 10.13 -33.03 -51.45
N VAL A 149 10.18 -33.76 -50.33
CA VAL A 149 11.40 -34.42 -49.85
C VAL A 149 11.67 -35.70 -50.67
N PRO A 150 12.82 -35.80 -51.39
CA PRO A 150 13.17 -37.01 -52.14
C PRO A 150 13.49 -38.18 -51.19
N GLY A 151 12.95 -39.38 -51.46
CA GLY A 151 13.29 -40.59 -50.71
C GLY A 151 12.33 -41.02 -49.58
N SER A 152 11.18 -40.36 -49.41
CA SER A 152 10.08 -40.93 -48.61
C SER A 152 9.63 -42.27 -49.24
N LYS A 153 9.73 -43.37 -48.48
CA LYS A 153 9.64 -44.75 -49.01
C LYS A 153 8.28 -45.08 -49.69
N ARG A 154 8.44 -45.79 -50.84
CA ARG A 154 7.53 -46.53 -51.75
C ARG A 154 6.36 -45.82 -52.43
N GLU A 155 6.39 -45.85 -53.76
CA GLU A 155 5.38 -45.35 -54.71
C GLU A 155 4.05 -46.15 -54.73
N ASP A 156 3.94 -47.24 -53.97
CA ASP A 156 2.77 -48.14 -53.98
C ASP A 156 1.92 -48.14 -52.69
N ASP A 157 2.31 -47.43 -51.64
CA ASP A 157 1.47 -47.27 -50.44
C ASP A 157 0.65 -45.98 -50.54
N ALA A 158 -0.58 -46.09 -51.03
CA ALA A 158 -1.56 -44.99 -51.07
C ALA A 158 -1.89 -44.40 -49.67
N ALA A 159 -1.33 -44.97 -48.59
CA ALA A 159 -1.46 -44.54 -47.21
C ALA A 159 -0.24 -43.77 -46.65
N ALA A 160 0.90 -43.71 -47.34
CA ALA A 160 2.09 -43.00 -46.85
C ALA A 160 1.97 -41.49 -47.12
N ALA A 161 1.86 -40.69 -46.05
CA ALA A 161 1.72 -39.24 -46.16
C ALA A 161 2.95 -38.60 -46.82
N LYS A 162 2.73 -37.82 -47.89
CA LYS A 162 3.80 -37.14 -48.63
C LYS A 162 4.47 -36.08 -47.73
N GLN A 163 5.80 -36.09 -47.69
CA GLN A 163 6.60 -35.13 -46.93
C GLN A 163 7.06 -33.94 -47.77
N TYR A 164 6.98 -32.75 -47.19
CA TYR A 164 7.32 -31.47 -47.83
C TYR A 164 8.17 -30.59 -46.91
N HIS A 165 9.01 -29.75 -47.49
CA HIS A 165 9.60 -28.56 -46.87
C HIS A 165 8.97 -27.31 -47.47
N LEU A 166 8.97 -26.20 -46.73
CA LEU A 166 8.46 -24.93 -47.24
C LEU A 166 9.60 -24.02 -47.64
N ARG A 167 9.49 -23.42 -48.81
CA ARG A 167 10.28 -22.27 -49.21
C ARG A 167 9.38 -21.05 -49.25
N VAL A 168 9.73 -20.02 -48.50
CA VAL A 168 8.92 -18.81 -48.35
C VAL A 168 9.79 -17.62 -48.73
N VAL A 169 9.24 -16.61 -49.40
CA VAL A 169 9.89 -15.30 -49.52
C VAL A 169 9.23 -14.38 -48.48
N PRO A 170 9.87 -14.12 -47.32
CA PRO A 170 9.27 -13.27 -46.30
C PRO A 170 8.98 -11.87 -46.82
N PRO A 171 7.92 -11.19 -46.32
CA PRO A 171 7.66 -9.80 -46.68
C PRO A 171 8.87 -8.91 -46.41
N GLY A 172 9.33 -8.21 -47.46
CA GLY A 172 10.51 -7.32 -47.40
C GLY A 172 11.84 -8.01 -47.72
N TRP A 173 11.86 -9.31 -47.97
CA TRP A 173 13.07 -10.04 -48.38
C TRP A 173 13.14 -10.18 -49.91
N THR A 174 14.35 -10.20 -50.45
CA THR A 174 14.61 -10.45 -51.89
C THR A 174 15.03 -11.88 -52.18
N THR A 175 15.43 -12.64 -51.15
CA THR A 175 15.86 -14.04 -51.25
C THR A 175 14.87 -14.97 -50.54
N PRO A 176 14.62 -16.17 -51.09
CA PRO A 176 13.80 -17.16 -50.42
C PRO A 176 14.48 -17.70 -49.15
N PHE A 177 13.66 -18.07 -48.18
CA PHE A 177 14.02 -18.72 -46.92
C PHE A 177 13.42 -20.13 -46.88
N ASP A 178 14.27 -21.13 -46.67
CA ASP A 178 13.87 -22.52 -46.54
C ASP A 178 13.54 -22.82 -45.08
N VAL A 179 12.26 -23.09 -44.81
CA VAL A 179 11.78 -23.58 -43.51
C VAL A 179 12.26 -25.02 -43.34
N GLN A 180 12.91 -25.28 -42.22
CA GLN A 180 13.58 -26.55 -41.94
C GLN A 180 12.62 -27.65 -41.44
N ASP A 181 11.37 -27.30 -41.12
CA ASP A 181 10.34 -28.26 -40.70
C ASP A 181 9.84 -29.10 -41.89
N GLN A 182 9.94 -30.42 -41.73
CA GLN A 182 9.27 -31.40 -42.58
C GLN A 182 7.79 -31.48 -42.19
N LEU A 183 6.94 -31.39 -43.21
CA LEU A 183 5.50 -31.39 -43.08
C LEU A 183 4.88 -32.59 -43.78
N VAL A 184 3.82 -33.14 -43.19
CA VAL A 184 2.94 -34.13 -43.84
C VAL A 184 1.57 -33.52 -44.11
N THR A 185 0.97 -33.90 -45.24
CA THR A 185 -0.35 -33.43 -45.64
C THR A 185 -1.48 -34.21 -44.97
N ASN A 186 -2.61 -33.54 -44.73
CA ASN A 186 -3.85 -34.20 -44.33
C ASN A 186 -4.42 -34.99 -45.53
N PRO A 187 -4.69 -36.30 -45.44
CA PRO A 187 -5.28 -37.07 -46.53
C PRO A 187 -6.63 -36.55 -47.02
N ARG A 188 -7.44 -35.93 -46.15
CA ARG A 188 -8.74 -35.34 -46.50
C ARG A 188 -8.61 -33.95 -47.13
N HIS A 189 -7.52 -33.24 -46.85
CA HIS A 189 -7.29 -31.85 -47.23
C HIS A 189 -5.82 -31.64 -47.66
N SER A 190 -5.39 -32.40 -48.66
CA SER A 190 -3.96 -32.58 -48.98
C SER A 190 -3.26 -31.34 -49.55
N MET A 191 -4.02 -30.30 -49.89
CA MET A 191 -3.52 -29.05 -50.47
C MET A 191 -3.57 -27.88 -49.48
N THR A 192 -4.23 -28.02 -48.33
CA THR A 192 -4.48 -26.90 -47.41
C THR A 192 -4.01 -27.16 -45.99
N ASP A 193 -4.06 -28.41 -45.53
CA ASP A 193 -3.87 -28.74 -44.12
C ASP A 193 -2.61 -29.61 -43.94
N PHE A 194 -1.70 -29.17 -43.07
CA PHE A 194 -0.36 -29.74 -42.89
C PHE A 194 -0.04 -29.94 -41.40
N ARG A 195 0.86 -30.87 -41.09
CA ARG A 195 1.35 -31.13 -39.73
C ARG A 195 2.87 -31.28 -39.72
N PRO A 196 3.60 -30.66 -38.78
CA PRO A 196 5.02 -30.87 -38.66
C PRO A 196 5.31 -32.27 -38.11
N VAL A 197 6.32 -32.95 -38.68
CA VAL A 197 6.80 -34.28 -38.24
C VAL A 197 8.23 -34.27 -37.75
N GLY A 198 8.97 -33.17 -37.97
CA GLY A 198 10.31 -32.97 -37.45
C GLY A 198 11.08 -31.97 -38.28
N ARG A 199 12.26 -31.56 -37.81
CA ARG A 199 13.13 -30.61 -38.51
C ARG A 199 14.33 -31.26 -39.18
N SER A 200 14.86 -30.64 -40.25
CA SER A 200 16.12 -30.99 -40.92
C SER A 200 17.35 -30.47 -40.20
N ASP A 201 17.23 -29.41 -39.40
CA ASP A 201 18.23 -29.02 -38.41
C ASP A 201 17.97 -29.74 -37.08
N ASP A 202 19.04 -30.17 -36.42
CA ASP A 202 19.04 -31.02 -35.21
C ASP A 202 18.63 -30.24 -33.94
N LEU A 203 17.53 -29.49 -34.03
CA LEU A 203 16.98 -28.62 -33.00
C LEU A 203 15.89 -29.33 -32.20
N ILE A 204 16.07 -29.40 -30.89
CA ILE A 204 15.08 -29.87 -29.91
C ILE A 204 14.25 -28.68 -29.43
N VAL A 205 12.94 -28.83 -29.43
CA VAL A 205 12.01 -27.81 -28.89
C VAL A 205 11.47 -28.29 -27.55
N LEU A 206 11.82 -27.58 -26.48
CA LEU A 206 11.36 -27.88 -25.13
C LEU A 206 9.88 -27.50 -24.95
N ALA A 207 9.23 -28.02 -23.91
CA ALA A 207 7.85 -27.69 -23.56
C ALA A 207 7.64 -26.17 -23.36
N THR A 208 8.67 -25.46 -22.91
CA THR A 208 8.69 -23.99 -22.74
C THR A 208 8.74 -23.22 -24.07
N GLY A 209 8.95 -23.89 -25.20
CA GLY A 209 9.19 -23.30 -26.51
C GLY A 209 10.65 -22.86 -26.73
N GLU A 210 11.55 -23.09 -25.77
CA GLU A 210 12.98 -22.88 -25.93
C GLU A 210 13.59 -23.90 -26.89
N LYS A 211 14.64 -23.47 -27.62
CA LYS A 211 15.20 -24.20 -28.75
C LYS A 211 16.65 -24.58 -28.47
N VAL A 212 16.95 -25.87 -28.40
CA VAL A 212 18.29 -26.40 -28.09
C VAL A 212 18.88 -27.10 -29.31
N LEU A 213 20.10 -26.70 -29.71
CA LEU A 213 20.85 -27.41 -30.75
C LEU A 213 21.45 -28.69 -30.17
N ALA A 214 20.85 -29.84 -30.49
CA ALA A 214 21.27 -31.15 -29.97
C ALA A 214 22.70 -31.49 -30.38
N SER A 215 23.07 -31.20 -31.63
CA SER A 215 24.43 -31.44 -32.14
C SER A 215 25.51 -30.68 -31.38
N ALA A 216 25.28 -29.42 -31.02
CA ALA A 216 26.23 -28.60 -30.27
C ALA A 216 26.44 -29.14 -28.84
N LEU A 217 25.35 -29.52 -28.18
CA LEU A 217 25.39 -30.08 -26.83
C LEU A 217 26.01 -31.49 -26.82
N ALA A 218 25.64 -32.34 -27.77
CA ALA A 218 26.22 -33.68 -27.93
C ALA A 218 27.73 -33.62 -28.20
N ALA A 219 28.17 -32.73 -29.09
CA ALA A 219 29.59 -32.55 -29.42
C ALA A 219 30.40 -32.12 -28.19
N ALA A 220 29.90 -31.15 -27.42
CA ALA A 220 30.57 -30.64 -26.23
C ALA A 220 30.73 -31.71 -25.12
N ILE A 221 29.75 -32.61 -24.98
CA ILE A 221 29.81 -33.70 -23.99
C ILE A 221 30.66 -34.87 -24.48
N SER A 222 30.69 -35.10 -25.80
CA SER A 222 31.52 -36.14 -26.43
C SER A 222 33.02 -35.88 -26.32
N GLU A 223 33.45 -34.67 -25.93
CA GLU A 223 34.86 -34.34 -25.65
C GLU A 223 35.41 -35.01 -24.37
N ALA A 224 34.55 -35.58 -23.52
CA ALA A 224 34.98 -36.26 -22.30
C ALA A 224 35.65 -37.61 -22.58
N GLU A 225 36.77 -37.88 -21.91
CA GLU A 225 37.61 -39.08 -22.12
C GLU A 225 36.85 -40.41 -21.95
N ASN A 226 35.84 -40.42 -21.08
CA ASN A 226 35.05 -41.60 -20.75
C ASN A 226 33.77 -41.75 -21.60
N VAL A 227 33.53 -40.88 -22.59
CA VAL A 227 32.30 -40.84 -23.40
C VAL A 227 32.59 -41.35 -24.81
N GLY A 228 31.87 -42.38 -25.24
CA GLY A 228 31.98 -42.94 -26.58
C GLY A 228 31.07 -42.24 -27.59
N ALA A 229 29.80 -42.02 -27.23
CA ALA A 229 28.83 -41.35 -28.08
C ALA A 229 27.70 -40.73 -27.24
N VAL A 230 27.09 -39.66 -27.75
CA VAL A 230 26.03 -38.93 -27.07
C VAL A 230 24.85 -38.70 -28.01
N ALA A 231 23.63 -38.87 -27.49
CA ALA A 231 22.41 -38.37 -28.10
C ALA A 231 21.68 -37.46 -27.11
N VAL A 232 21.16 -36.33 -27.56
CA VAL A 232 20.40 -35.40 -26.71
C VAL A 232 18.91 -35.72 -26.82
N PHE A 233 18.21 -35.70 -25.69
CA PHE A 233 16.75 -35.82 -25.62
C PHE A 233 16.15 -34.61 -24.89
N GLY A 234 14.83 -34.42 -25.04
CA GLY A 234 14.11 -33.31 -24.40
C GLY A 234 12.96 -32.73 -25.21
N GLU A 235 12.63 -33.29 -26.36
CA GLU A 235 11.53 -32.82 -27.21
C GLU A 235 10.21 -32.83 -26.42
N GLY A 236 9.57 -31.67 -26.29
CA GLY A 236 8.32 -31.51 -25.53
C GLY A 236 8.44 -31.70 -24.01
N GLN A 237 9.66 -31.69 -23.46
CA GLN A 237 9.97 -31.84 -22.03
C GLN A 237 10.44 -30.50 -21.41
N PRO A 238 10.38 -30.31 -20.08
CA PRO A 238 10.75 -29.04 -19.46
C PRO A 238 12.26 -28.77 -19.43
N GLN A 239 13.10 -29.80 -19.54
CA GLN A 239 14.56 -29.71 -19.49
C GLN A 239 15.19 -30.71 -20.46
N VAL A 240 16.36 -30.41 -20.99
CA VAL A 240 17.13 -31.33 -21.84
C VAL A 240 17.88 -32.38 -21.00
N GLY A 241 18.08 -33.55 -21.58
CA GLY A 241 18.91 -34.62 -21.04
C GLY A 241 19.74 -35.28 -22.13
N VAL A 242 20.60 -36.22 -21.73
CA VAL A 242 21.53 -36.90 -22.64
C VAL A 242 21.56 -38.40 -22.41
N LEU A 243 21.55 -39.14 -23.52
CA LEU A 243 21.90 -40.54 -23.60
C LEU A 243 23.41 -40.64 -23.84
N VAL A 244 24.13 -41.38 -23.00
CA VAL A 244 25.59 -41.48 -23.05
C VAL A 244 26.02 -42.93 -23.17
N GLU A 245 26.76 -43.23 -24.23
CA GLU A 245 27.49 -44.49 -24.41
C GLU A 245 28.86 -44.36 -23.73
N ALA A 246 29.19 -45.27 -22.81
CA ALA A 246 30.44 -45.21 -22.05
C ALA A 246 31.62 -45.79 -22.84
N ALA A 247 32.80 -45.17 -22.72
CA ALA A 247 34.05 -45.66 -23.29
C ALA A 247 35.14 -45.71 -22.21
N PRO A 248 35.74 -46.87 -21.88
CA PRO A 248 35.45 -48.22 -22.39
C PRO A 248 34.10 -48.76 -21.88
N ALA A 249 33.51 -49.70 -22.63
CA ALA A 249 32.19 -50.28 -22.35
C ALA A 249 32.06 -50.96 -20.96
N SER A 250 33.18 -51.32 -20.32
CA SER A 250 33.21 -51.83 -18.94
C SER A 250 32.70 -50.81 -17.91
N LEU A 251 32.75 -49.51 -18.22
CA LEU A 251 32.19 -48.46 -17.36
C LEU A 251 30.65 -48.46 -17.36
N ALA A 252 30.01 -49.11 -18.35
CA ALA A 252 28.56 -49.24 -18.42
C ALA A 252 27.98 -50.27 -17.40
N GLU A 253 28.83 -50.95 -16.63
CA GLU A 253 28.37 -51.88 -15.58
C GLU A 253 28.05 -51.18 -14.25
N ASN A 254 28.58 -49.97 -14.03
CA ASN A 254 28.36 -49.18 -12.82
C ASN A 254 27.91 -47.76 -13.17
N VAL A 255 26.58 -47.61 -13.29
CA VAL A 255 25.89 -46.36 -13.70
C VAL A 255 26.30 -45.17 -12.83
N ASP A 256 26.30 -45.33 -11.50
CA ASP A 256 26.52 -44.23 -10.57
C ASP A 256 27.99 -43.77 -10.55
N HIS A 257 28.92 -44.73 -10.67
CA HIS A 257 30.33 -44.42 -10.82
C HIS A 257 30.59 -43.67 -12.13
N PHE A 258 29.99 -44.11 -13.24
CA PHE A 258 30.13 -43.45 -14.54
C PHE A 258 29.59 -42.02 -14.52
N LYS A 259 28.37 -41.81 -14.01
CA LYS A 259 27.76 -40.48 -13.85
C LYS A 259 28.65 -39.56 -13.02
N SER A 260 29.25 -40.06 -11.94
CA SER A 260 30.15 -39.28 -11.08
C SER A 260 31.43 -38.86 -11.79
N LEU A 261 31.95 -39.67 -12.70
CA LEU A 261 33.15 -39.36 -13.49
C LEU A 261 32.89 -38.27 -14.55
N ILE A 262 31.73 -38.30 -15.22
CA ILE A 262 31.42 -37.35 -16.30
C ILE A 262 30.76 -36.06 -15.81
N TRP A 263 30.19 -36.05 -14.59
CA TRP A 263 29.48 -34.89 -14.05
C TRP A 263 30.32 -33.61 -14.01
N PRO A 264 31.60 -33.61 -13.57
CA PRO A 264 32.42 -32.39 -13.60
C PRO A 264 32.59 -31.80 -15.01
N HIS A 265 32.66 -32.65 -16.04
CA HIS A 265 32.72 -32.19 -17.43
C HIS A 265 31.38 -31.60 -17.88
N ILE A 266 30.25 -32.23 -17.53
CA ILE A 266 28.91 -31.70 -17.79
C ILE A 266 28.72 -30.33 -17.12
N GLU A 267 29.20 -30.15 -15.88
CA GLU A 267 29.17 -28.85 -15.21
C GLU A 267 29.98 -27.78 -15.98
N SER A 268 31.16 -28.13 -16.50
CA SER A 268 31.95 -27.23 -17.35
C SER A 268 31.27 -26.91 -18.68
N VAL A 269 30.57 -27.88 -19.30
CA VAL A 269 29.78 -27.66 -20.52
C VAL A 269 28.60 -26.73 -20.22
N ASN A 270 27.88 -26.95 -19.12
CA ASN A 270 26.74 -26.13 -18.71
C ASN A 270 27.11 -24.64 -18.54
N ASP A 271 28.31 -24.33 -18.03
CA ASP A 271 28.78 -22.94 -17.87
C ASP A 271 28.92 -22.19 -19.19
N ARG A 272 29.12 -22.91 -20.30
CA ARG A 272 29.28 -22.36 -21.67
C ARG A 272 27.98 -22.38 -22.48
N MET A 273 26.95 -23.07 -22.00
CA MET A 273 25.66 -23.22 -22.68
C MET A 273 24.63 -22.20 -22.19
N ASP A 274 23.69 -21.87 -23.06
CA ASP A 274 22.50 -21.10 -22.73
C ASP A 274 21.72 -21.78 -21.61
N GLU A 275 21.05 -20.99 -20.76
CA GLU A 275 20.44 -21.47 -19.51
C GLU A 275 19.47 -22.64 -19.71
N HIS A 276 18.68 -22.61 -20.78
CA HIS A 276 17.71 -23.64 -21.14
C HIS A 276 18.31 -24.90 -21.78
N ALA A 277 19.59 -24.85 -22.19
CA ALA A 277 20.34 -25.98 -22.76
C ALA A 277 21.19 -26.72 -21.72
N ARG A 278 21.10 -26.35 -20.44
CA ARG A 278 21.89 -26.94 -19.35
C ARG A 278 21.27 -28.20 -18.78
N ILE A 279 22.11 -29.19 -18.49
CA ILE A 279 21.72 -30.43 -17.83
C ILE A 279 21.86 -30.24 -16.32
N LEU A 280 20.75 -30.02 -15.62
CA LEU A 280 20.74 -29.60 -14.21
C LEU A 280 20.66 -30.77 -13.21
N SER A 281 20.44 -32.00 -13.69
CA SER A 281 20.37 -33.21 -12.84
C SER A 281 21.14 -34.38 -13.43
N ARG A 282 21.78 -35.17 -12.56
CA ARG A 282 22.42 -36.45 -12.91
C ARG A 282 21.42 -37.50 -13.38
N ASP A 283 20.14 -37.37 -13.03
CA ASP A 283 19.09 -38.30 -13.49
C ASP A 283 18.80 -38.15 -14.98
N LEU A 284 18.98 -36.94 -15.53
CA LEU A 284 18.84 -36.65 -16.96
C LEU A 284 20.06 -37.08 -17.79
N VAL A 285 21.07 -37.65 -17.14
CA VAL A 285 22.16 -38.37 -17.79
C VAL A 285 21.78 -39.84 -17.80
N VAL A 286 21.28 -40.33 -18.92
CA VAL A 286 20.84 -41.71 -19.09
C VAL A 286 21.95 -42.48 -19.77
N MET A 287 22.38 -43.59 -19.17
CA MET A 287 23.46 -44.39 -19.72
C MET A 287 22.91 -45.48 -20.63
N VAL A 288 23.56 -45.69 -21.77
CA VAL A 288 23.22 -46.79 -22.68
C VAL A 288 23.64 -48.12 -22.03
N PRO A 289 22.75 -49.13 -21.92
CA PRO A 289 23.07 -50.40 -21.29
C PRO A 289 24.23 -51.14 -21.96
N SER A 290 25.03 -51.87 -21.17
CA SER A 290 26.13 -52.70 -21.67
C SER A 290 25.63 -53.70 -22.73
N GLY A 291 26.23 -53.67 -23.92
CA GLY A 291 25.86 -54.51 -25.07
C GLY A 291 24.93 -53.85 -26.09
N LEU A 292 24.41 -52.65 -25.82
CA LEU A 292 23.69 -51.81 -26.78
C LEU A 292 24.57 -50.61 -27.17
N SER A 293 24.36 -50.09 -28.38
CA SER A 293 25.05 -48.90 -28.89
C SER A 293 24.04 -47.94 -29.48
N LEU A 294 24.37 -46.64 -29.49
CA LEU A 294 23.50 -45.66 -30.14
C LEU A 294 23.41 -45.95 -31.65
N PRO A 295 22.23 -45.86 -32.28
CA PRO A 295 22.07 -46.07 -33.72
C PRO A 295 22.91 -45.04 -34.49
N ARG A 296 23.61 -45.51 -35.54
CA ARG A 296 24.50 -44.70 -36.37
C ARG A 296 24.14 -44.83 -37.84
N SER A 297 24.32 -43.74 -38.59
CA SER A 297 24.23 -43.74 -40.05
C SER A 297 25.39 -44.49 -40.70
N ASP A 298 25.29 -44.78 -42.01
CA ASP A 298 26.38 -45.35 -42.83
C ASP A 298 27.68 -44.49 -42.80
N LYS A 299 27.59 -43.25 -42.32
CA LYS A 299 28.71 -42.31 -42.13
C LYS A 299 29.21 -42.25 -40.68
N GLY A 300 28.72 -43.10 -39.79
CA GLY A 300 29.13 -43.18 -38.38
C GLY A 300 28.51 -42.13 -37.45
N ALA A 301 27.71 -41.19 -37.96
CA ALA A 301 27.04 -40.18 -37.13
C ALA A 301 25.86 -40.78 -36.34
N VAL A 302 25.73 -40.42 -35.06
CA VAL A 302 24.64 -40.85 -34.17
C VAL A 302 23.29 -40.31 -34.67
N LEU A 303 22.30 -41.19 -34.77
CA LEU A 303 20.95 -40.88 -35.18
C LEU A 303 20.09 -40.55 -33.96
N GLY A 304 20.17 -39.30 -33.49
CA GLY A 304 19.56 -38.86 -32.22
C GLY A 304 18.07 -39.17 -32.07
N LYS A 305 17.27 -38.96 -33.12
CA LYS A 305 15.83 -39.28 -33.10
C LYS A 305 15.54 -40.77 -32.96
N GLU A 306 16.33 -41.61 -33.62
CA GLU A 306 16.20 -43.07 -33.54
C GLU A 306 16.68 -43.59 -32.18
N ALA A 307 17.73 -42.98 -31.63
CA ALA A 307 18.20 -43.27 -30.28
C ALA A 307 17.13 -42.95 -29.24
N CYS A 308 16.49 -41.78 -29.32
CA CYS A 308 15.42 -41.41 -28.40
C CYS A 308 14.21 -42.35 -28.47
N ALA A 309 13.87 -42.84 -29.67
CA ALA A 309 12.81 -43.82 -29.86
C ALA A 309 13.19 -45.21 -29.29
N LEU A 310 14.45 -45.61 -29.41
CA LEU A 310 14.94 -46.89 -28.89
C LEU A 310 14.95 -46.93 -27.35
N PHE A 311 15.24 -45.80 -26.71
CA PHE A 311 15.37 -45.66 -25.25
C PHE A 311 14.24 -44.84 -24.60
N GLU A 312 13.03 -44.85 -25.21
CA GLU A 312 11.89 -44.05 -24.76
C GLU A 312 11.49 -44.38 -23.30
N HIS A 313 11.61 -45.64 -22.89
CA HIS A 313 11.28 -46.09 -21.53
C HIS A 313 12.25 -45.51 -20.49
N GLU A 314 13.56 -45.60 -20.74
CA GLU A 314 14.62 -45.09 -19.86
C GLU A 314 14.56 -43.56 -19.73
N ILE A 315 14.27 -42.87 -20.83
CA ILE A 315 14.05 -41.41 -20.83
C ILE A 315 12.82 -41.06 -19.98
N SER A 316 11.72 -41.77 -20.15
CA SER A 316 10.49 -41.55 -19.38
C SER A 316 10.70 -41.78 -17.88
N ASP A 317 11.45 -42.82 -17.52
CA ASP A 317 11.83 -43.11 -16.13
C ASP A 317 12.78 -42.04 -15.54
N ALA A 318 13.65 -41.44 -16.34
CA ALA A 318 14.52 -40.34 -15.92
C ALA A 318 13.69 -39.09 -15.54
N TYR A 319 12.71 -38.71 -16.36
CA TYR A 319 11.82 -37.59 -16.04
C TYR A 319 10.90 -37.90 -14.85
N ARG A 320 10.42 -39.13 -14.72
CA ARG A 320 9.60 -39.53 -13.55
C ARG A 320 10.38 -39.39 -12.24
N ARG A 321 11.64 -39.86 -12.21
CA ARG A 321 12.54 -39.70 -11.05
C ARG A 321 12.84 -38.23 -10.73
N LEU A 322 12.95 -37.39 -11.76
CA LEU A 322 13.14 -35.96 -11.63
C LEU A 322 11.92 -35.27 -10.98
N ASP A 323 10.71 -35.72 -11.30
CA ASP A 323 9.45 -35.19 -10.76
C ASP A 323 9.16 -35.71 -9.33
N ASP A 324 9.52 -36.96 -9.03
CA ASP A 324 9.29 -37.61 -7.72
C ASP A 324 10.30 -37.18 -6.62
N GLY A 325 11.21 -36.26 -6.90
CA GLY A 325 12.10 -35.66 -5.89
C GLY A 325 13.14 -36.62 -5.30
N ALA A 326 13.60 -37.60 -6.08
CA ALA A 326 14.60 -38.59 -5.65
C ALA A 326 16.05 -38.05 -5.67
N VAL A 327 16.32 -36.91 -5.02
CA VAL A 327 17.69 -36.55 -4.63
C VAL A 327 17.89 -36.97 -3.18
N ALA A 328 17.95 -38.29 -2.94
CA ALA A 328 18.14 -38.85 -1.61
C ALA A 328 19.62 -38.96 -1.21
N ASP A 329 20.54 -39.15 -2.16
CA ASP A 329 21.82 -39.75 -1.81
C ASP A 329 23.02 -38.79 -1.67
N ASP A 330 22.88 -37.49 -1.97
CA ASP A 330 24.04 -36.57 -1.96
C ASP A 330 23.87 -35.29 -1.09
N ILE A 331 22.76 -35.13 -0.35
CA ILE A 331 22.48 -33.88 0.39
C ILE A 331 22.85 -33.94 1.88
N GLY A 332 22.74 -35.10 2.54
CA GLY A 332 23.13 -35.28 3.95
C GLY A 332 22.44 -34.35 4.96
N LEU A 333 21.45 -33.55 4.54
CA LEU A 333 20.69 -32.62 5.37
C LEU A 333 19.23 -33.08 5.43
N VAL A 334 18.81 -33.42 6.64
CA VAL A 334 17.41 -33.72 6.96
C VAL A 334 16.87 -32.55 7.78
N PHE A 335 15.76 -31.97 7.31
CA PHE A 335 15.09 -30.90 8.04
C PHE A 335 14.29 -31.48 9.22
N SER A 336 14.55 -30.93 10.40
CA SER A 336 13.72 -31.10 11.60
C SER A 336 13.06 -29.76 11.92
N VAL A 337 11.95 -29.80 12.68
CA VAL A 337 11.21 -28.60 13.11
C VAL A 337 12.12 -27.59 13.84
N GLU A 338 13.19 -28.07 14.47
CA GLU A 338 14.14 -27.28 15.26
C GLU A 338 15.24 -26.63 14.41
N ASN A 339 15.69 -27.27 13.31
CA ASN A 339 16.79 -26.80 12.47
C ASN A 339 16.36 -26.07 11.18
N LEU A 340 15.05 -25.94 10.94
CA LEU A 340 14.46 -25.55 9.67
C LEU A 340 14.99 -24.22 9.09
N LYS A 341 15.06 -23.16 9.91
CA LYS A 341 15.55 -21.84 9.46
C LYS A 341 17.03 -21.89 9.09
N ALA A 342 17.85 -22.56 9.90
CA ALA A 342 19.28 -22.69 9.64
C ALA A 342 19.55 -23.55 8.40
N GLY A 343 18.80 -24.64 8.22
CA GLY A 343 18.89 -25.50 7.04
C GLY A 343 18.46 -24.80 5.74
N LEU A 344 17.43 -23.97 5.78
CA LEU A 344 17.00 -23.17 4.63
C LEU A 344 18.04 -22.09 4.27
N VAL A 345 18.64 -21.41 5.26
CA VAL A 345 19.74 -20.46 5.02
C VAL A 345 20.94 -21.17 4.39
N ASP A 346 21.32 -22.34 4.90
CA ASP A 346 22.42 -23.13 4.35
C ASP A 346 22.16 -23.54 2.89
N MET A 347 20.94 -24.00 2.60
CA MET A 347 20.55 -24.35 1.23
C MET A 347 20.64 -23.16 0.28
N VAL A 348 20.18 -21.98 0.69
CA VAL A 348 20.24 -20.76 -0.13
C VAL A 348 21.68 -20.29 -0.35
N LEU A 349 22.54 -20.34 0.67
CA LEU A 349 23.91 -19.80 0.59
C LEU A 349 24.96 -20.77 0.00
N HIS A 350 24.81 -22.07 0.26
CA HIS A 350 25.85 -23.06 -0.04
C HIS A 350 25.44 -24.09 -1.10
N ARG A 351 24.15 -24.38 -1.27
CA ARG A 351 23.67 -25.43 -2.19
C ARG A 351 23.17 -24.87 -3.52
N LEU A 352 22.58 -23.68 -3.51
CA LEU A 352 22.22 -22.95 -4.72
C LEU A 352 23.45 -22.26 -5.32
N LYS A 353 23.75 -22.54 -6.60
CA LYS A 353 24.80 -21.86 -7.35
C LYS A 353 24.33 -20.45 -7.76
N TRP A 354 24.23 -19.56 -6.77
CA TRP A 354 23.89 -18.15 -6.96
C TRP A 354 25.12 -17.38 -7.44
N LYS A 355 25.00 -16.65 -8.57
CA LYS A 355 26.09 -15.83 -9.12
C LYS A 355 26.52 -14.70 -8.19
N THR A 356 25.58 -14.14 -7.42
CA THR A 356 25.83 -13.02 -6.50
C THR A 356 25.49 -13.47 -5.09
N LYS A 357 26.47 -13.96 -4.33
CA LYS A 357 26.24 -14.41 -2.96
C LYS A 357 26.14 -13.21 -2.02
N PRO A 358 25.01 -12.98 -1.34
CA PRO A 358 24.98 -12.04 -0.23
C PRO A 358 25.88 -12.55 0.91
N GLN A 359 26.71 -11.68 1.49
CA GLN A 359 27.59 -12.05 2.61
C GLN A 359 26.82 -12.49 3.86
N ALA A 360 25.57 -12.07 3.99
CA ALA A 360 24.62 -12.50 5.01
C ALA A 360 23.20 -12.46 4.45
N LEU A 361 22.39 -13.48 4.77
CA LEU A 361 20.98 -13.56 4.42
C LEU A 361 20.15 -13.21 5.66
N ALA A 362 19.47 -12.06 5.66
CA ALA A 362 18.50 -11.77 6.69
C ALA A 362 17.31 -12.75 6.56
N PRO A 363 16.75 -13.29 7.66
CA PRO A 363 15.67 -14.27 7.60
C PRO A 363 14.45 -13.79 6.81
N ASP A 364 14.21 -12.47 6.80
CA ASP A 364 13.02 -11.83 6.23
C ASP A 364 13.29 -11.23 4.83
N ALA A 365 14.51 -11.38 4.31
CA ALA A 365 14.88 -10.84 3.00
C ALA A 365 14.17 -11.61 1.87
N ASP A 366 13.67 -10.86 0.89
CA ASP A 366 13.08 -11.43 -0.33
C ASP A 366 14.19 -11.94 -1.26
N LEU A 367 14.14 -13.23 -1.57
CA LEU A 367 15.15 -13.90 -2.37
C LEU A 367 15.15 -13.44 -3.83
N PHE A 368 14.01 -13.03 -4.38
CA PHE A 368 13.92 -12.53 -5.76
C PHE A 368 14.54 -11.14 -5.91
N GLU A 369 14.34 -10.26 -4.93
CA GLU A 369 15.02 -8.95 -4.86
C GLU A 369 16.54 -9.09 -4.73
N LEU A 370 17.01 -10.17 -4.11
CA LEU A 370 18.44 -10.50 -4.03
C LEU A 370 18.97 -11.13 -5.34
N GLY A 371 18.13 -11.34 -6.35
CA GLY A 371 18.49 -11.85 -7.66
C GLY A 371 18.27 -13.35 -7.85
N MET A 372 17.29 -13.96 -7.15
CA MET A 372 16.83 -15.32 -7.43
C MET A 372 15.98 -15.37 -8.70
N ASP A 373 16.28 -16.31 -9.60
CA ASP A 373 15.51 -16.54 -10.84
C ASP A 373 14.56 -17.76 -10.74
N SER A 374 13.76 -18.01 -11.78
CA SER A 374 12.75 -19.08 -11.80
C SER A 374 13.35 -20.50 -11.83
N VAL A 375 14.54 -20.66 -12.40
CA VAL A 375 15.27 -21.93 -12.42
C VAL A 375 15.80 -22.23 -11.02
N GLN A 376 16.35 -21.22 -10.35
CA GLN A 376 16.82 -21.30 -8.97
C GLN A 376 15.66 -21.52 -7.99
N ALA A 377 14.52 -20.87 -8.17
CA ALA A 377 13.33 -21.12 -7.36
C ALA A 377 12.84 -22.57 -7.50
N THR A 378 12.84 -23.11 -8.73
CA THR A 378 12.50 -24.51 -9.01
C THR A 378 13.51 -25.47 -8.36
N HIS A 379 14.79 -25.16 -8.43
CA HIS A 379 15.85 -25.93 -7.80
C HIS A 379 15.70 -25.90 -6.27
N LEU A 380 15.52 -24.72 -5.67
CA LEU A 380 15.31 -24.54 -4.25
C LEU A 380 14.13 -25.38 -3.76
N ARG A 381 12.99 -25.30 -4.46
CA ARG A 381 11.80 -26.10 -4.17
C ARG A 381 12.11 -27.60 -4.12
N ARG A 382 12.87 -28.12 -5.10
CA ARG A 382 13.24 -29.54 -5.15
C ARG A 382 14.11 -29.95 -3.97
N LEU A 383 15.09 -29.11 -3.61
CA LEU A 383 15.93 -29.34 -2.45
C LEU A 383 15.12 -29.32 -1.15
N ILE A 384 14.13 -28.41 -1.04
CA ILE A 384 13.25 -28.32 0.13
C ILE A 384 12.41 -29.60 0.24
N LEU A 385 11.82 -30.06 -0.87
CA LEU A 385 11.06 -31.32 -0.91
C LEU A 385 11.89 -32.53 -0.52
N ALA A 386 13.15 -32.60 -0.99
CA ALA A 386 14.06 -33.68 -0.66
C ALA A 386 14.47 -33.66 0.83
N ALA A 387 14.71 -32.48 1.39
CA ALA A 387 15.15 -32.31 2.78
C ALA A 387 14.00 -32.39 3.81
N ALA A 388 12.77 -32.04 3.42
CA ALA A 388 11.58 -31.98 4.28
C ALA A 388 10.81 -33.31 4.41
N ARG A 389 11.41 -34.45 4.05
CA ARG A 389 10.74 -35.77 4.07
C ARG A 389 10.23 -36.22 5.43
N GLU A 390 10.87 -35.77 6.51
CA GLU A 390 10.46 -36.07 7.89
C GLU A 390 9.41 -35.09 8.44
N ILE A 391 9.10 -34.02 7.71
CA ILE A 391 8.09 -33.04 8.11
C ILE A 391 6.70 -33.52 7.63
N PRO A 392 5.72 -33.67 8.54
CA PRO A 392 4.37 -34.06 8.17
C PRO A 392 3.78 -33.11 7.12
N ASN A 393 3.14 -33.67 6.09
CA ASN A 393 2.47 -32.95 5.00
C ASN A 393 3.37 -32.03 4.14
N ALA A 394 4.71 -32.07 4.26
CA ALA A 394 5.59 -31.19 3.50
C ALA A 394 5.43 -31.32 1.97
N ALA A 395 5.18 -32.53 1.45
CA ALA A 395 4.92 -32.75 0.03
C ALA A 395 3.62 -32.07 -0.46
N GLN A 396 2.63 -31.90 0.43
CA GLN A 396 1.38 -31.18 0.14
C GLN A 396 1.56 -29.67 0.28
N THR A 397 2.37 -29.23 1.24
CA THR A 397 2.66 -27.81 1.50
C THR A 397 3.57 -27.20 0.41
N VAL A 398 4.56 -27.95 -0.08
CA VAL A 398 5.55 -27.46 -1.06
C VAL A 398 5.06 -27.67 -2.50
N GLY A 399 4.00 -26.92 -2.84
CA GLY A 399 3.44 -26.82 -4.20
C GLY A 399 4.41 -26.17 -5.20
N ARG A 400 4.05 -26.15 -6.50
CA ARG A 400 4.91 -25.58 -7.57
C ARG A 400 5.29 -24.11 -7.31
N ASP A 401 4.37 -23.34 -6.74
CA ASP A 401 4.55 -21.90 -6.47
C ASP A 401 5.08 -21.60 -5.06
N PHE A 402 5.48 -22.61 -4.28
CA PHE A 402 5.81 -22.45 -2.86
C PHE A 402 6.84 -21.34 -2.59
N VAL A 403 7.92 -21.30 -3.35
CA VAL A 403 8.98 -20.28 -3.21
C VAL A 403 8.47 -18.88 -3.57
N TYR A 404 7.51 -18.78 -4.50
CA TYR A 404 6.90 -17.51 -4.88
C TYR A 404 5.90 -16.99 -3.84
N LEU A 405 5.16 -17.89 -3.19
CA LEU A 405 4.24 -17.56 -2.11
C LEU A 405 4.97 -17.21 -0.80
N HIS A 406 6.19 -17.72 -0.64
CA HIS A 406 7.02 -17.55 0.54
C HIS A 406 8.45 -17.16 0.13
N PRO A 407 8.67 -15.92 -0.38
CA PRO A 407 9.94 -15.52 -0.97
C PRO A 407 11.09 -15.32 0.02
N SER A 408 10.87 -15.46 1.35
CA SER A 408 11.91 -15.37 2.37
C SER A 408 12.07 -16.67 3.17
N VAL A 409 13.26 -16.86 3.76
CA VAL A 409 13.58 -18.02 4.62
C VAL A 409 12.61 -18.09 5.81
N ALA A 410 12.27 -16.95 6.42
CA ALA A 410 11.35 -16.88 7.54
C ALA A 410 9.94 -17.37 7.14
N GLN A 411 9.42 -16.93 6.00
CA GLN A 411 8.11 -17.33 5.49
C GLN A 411 8.07 -18.81 5.07
N MET A 412 9.12 -19.30 4.40
CA MET A 412 9.20 -20.73 4.04
C MET A 412 9.27 -21.62 5.28
N ALA A 413 10.07 -21.22 6.27
CA ALA A 413 10.18 -21.96 7.53
C ALA A 413 8.84 -21.99 8.27
N ASP A 414 8.11 -20.88 8.27
CA ASP A 414 6.81 -20.79 8.93
C ASP A 414 5.75 -21.65 8.23
N ALA A 415 5.70 -21.61 6.89
CA ALA A 415 4.78 -22.40 6.08
C ALA A 415 4.99 -23.91 6.26
N LEU A 416 6.26 -24.35 6.30
CA LEU A 416 6.63 -25.75 6.53
C LEU A 416 6.36 -26.22 7.96
N LYS A 417 6.36 -25.32 8.97
CA LYS A 417 6.04 -25.67 10.36
C LYS A 417 4.55 -25.88 10.61
N HIS A 418 3.71 -25.09 9.96
CA HIS A 418 2.26 -25.07 10.22
C HIS A 418 1.44 -25.83 9.16
N GLY A 419 2.11 -26.58 8.27
CA GLY A 419 1.45 -27.56 7.38
C GLY A 419 0.58 -26.97 6.27
N GLY A 420 0.78 -25.70 5.89
CA GLY A 420 -0.02 -25.04 4.84
C GLY A 420 -1.49 -24.79 5.19
N ASP A 421 -1.93 -25.20 6.39
CA ASP A 421 -3.33 -25.22 6.81
C ASP A 421 -3.51 -24.36 8.07
N ASP A 422 -3.07 -23.10 7.99
CA ASP A 422 -3.49 -22.11 8.99
C ASP A 422 -4.13 -20.89 8.33
N ALA A 423 -5.45 -20.87 8.48
CA ALA A 423 -6.31 -19.71 8.36
C ALA A 423 -6.07 -18.71 9.53
N THR A 424 -4.82 -18.48 9.93
CA THR A 424 -4.44 -17.33 10.75
C THR A 424 -4.52 -16.08 9.89
N VAL A 425 -5.69 -15.45 9.92
CA VAL A 425 -5.97 -14.04 9.63
C VAL A 425 -5.04 -13.46 8.56
N ARG A 426 -5.14 -13.96 7.33
CA ARG A 426 -4.70 -13.15 6.19
C ARG A 426 -5.62 -11.92 6.18
N PRO A 427 -5.11 -10.69 6.35
CA PRO A 427 -5.91 -9.51 6.10
C PRO A 427 -6.49 -9.68 4.69
N GLY A 428 -7.79 -9.41 4.51
CA GLY A 428 -8.40 -9.56 3.19
C GLY A 428 -7.55 -8.83 2.14
N GLN A 429 -7.45 -9.35 0.92
CA GLN A 429 -6.55 -8.79 -0.12
C GLN A 429 -6.72 -7.27 -0.28
N ARG A 430 -7.95 -6.76 -0.10
CA ARG A 430 -8.27 -5.33 0.02
C ARG A 430 -7.53 -4.61 1.15
N GLN A 431 -7.45 -5.17 2.34
CA GLN A 431 -6.81 -4.59 3.52
C GLN A 431 -5.28 -4.56 3.37
N VAL A 432 -4.70 -5.57 2.70
CA VAL A 432 -3.28 -5.58 2.32
C VAL A 432 -3.00 -4.52 1.25
N LEU A 433 -3.84 -4.45 0.21
CA LEU A 433 -3.77 -3.41 -0.83
C LEU A 433 -3.90 -2.00 -0.22
N GLU A 434 -4.87 -1.78 0.65
CA GLU A 434 -5.06 -0.52 1.38
C GLU A 434 -3.86 -0.21 2.28
N SER A 435 -3.25 -1.20 2.94
CA SER A 435 -2.05 -0.99 3.74
C SER A 435 -0.84 -0.58 2.90
N PHE A 436 -0.67 -1.14 1.70
CA PHE A 436 0.41 -0.78 0.78
C PHE A 436 0.17 0.58 0.13
N VAL A 437 -1.07 0.84 -0.30
CA VAL A 437 -1.48 2.17 -0.77
C VAL A 437 -1.19 3.16 0.34
N ASN A 438 -1.65 2.96 1.57
CA ASN A 438 -1.39 3.87 2.68
C ASN A 438 0.11 4.01 2.98
N LYS A 439 0.89 2.93 2.97
CA LYS A 439 2.35 2.97 3.22
C LYS A 439 3.11 3.78 2.17
N TYR A 440 2.74 3.67 0.89
CA TYR A 440 3.48 4.27 -0.22
C TYR A 440 2.80 5.50 -0.85
N THR A 441 1.58 5.85 -0.42
CA THR A 441 0.90 7.13 -0.72
C THR A 441 0.76 8.05 0.49
N ALA A 442 1.16 7.60 1.69
CA ALA A 442 1.46 8.50 2.79
C ALA A 442 2.64 9.37 2.37
N ASN A 443 2.37 10.60 1.93
CA ASN A 443 3.37 11.64 2.12
C ASN A 443 3.66 11.70 3.62
N GLU A 444 4.93 11.87 3.95
CA GLU A 444 5.37 12.23 5.30
C GLU A 444 4.44 13.28 5.94
N PRO A 445 4.28 13.26 7.28
CA PRO A 445 3.30 14.07 8.00
C PRO A 445 3.22 15.51 7.45
N ARG A 446 2.11 15.77 6.75
CA ARG A 446 1.93 16.92 5.85
C ARG A 446 1.72 18.25 6.60
N CYS A 447 1.57 18.22 7.93
CA CYS A 447 1.13 19.40 8.69
C CYS A 447 2.27 20.03 9.50
N VAL A 448 2.76 21.17 9.01
CA VAL A 448 3.56 22.13 9.78
C VAL A 448 2.64 23.22 10.32
N VAL A 449 2.47 23.27 11.64
CA VAL A 449 1.56 24.18 12.32
C VAL A 449 2.31 25.39 12.88
N PHE A 450 1.94 26.59 12.47
CA PHE A 450 2.36 27.84 13.07
C PHE A 450 1.36 28.25 14.17
N LEU A 451 1.77 28.16 15.42
CA LEU A 451 0.93 28.40 16.59
C LEU A 451 1.36 29.68 17.30
N THR A 452 0.46 30.67 17.39
CA THR A 452 0.68 31.82 18.26
C THR A 452 0.06 31.60 19.64
N GLY A 453 0.68 32.14 20.69
CA GLY A 453 0.09 32.09 22.05
C GLY A 453 0.26 30.73 22.73
N SER A 454 1.29 29.98 22.35
CA SER A 454 1.64 28.65 22.88
C SER A 454 1.87 28.60 24.40
N THR A 455 2.11 29.75 25.05
CA THR A 455 2.31 29.85 26.51
C THR A 455 1.03 30.13 27.31
N GLY A 456 -0.08 30.46 26.63
CA GLY A 456 -1.37 30.73 27.25
C GLY A 456 -2.09 29.48 27.78
N SER A 457 -3.23 29.66 28.45
CA SER A 457 -4.04 28.56 29.00
C SER A 457 -4.44 27.56 27.89
N LEU A 458 -5.21 28.01 26.89
CA LEU A 458 -5.58 27.17 25.75
C LEU A 458 -4.36 26.75 24.90
N GLY A 459 -3.39 27.66 24.72
CA GLY A 459 -2.26 27.44 23.81
C GLY A 459 -1.31 26.32 24.24
N THR A 460 -1.09 26.15 25.54
CA THR A 460 -0.26 25.06 26.08
C THR A 460 -0.93 23.69 25.92
N HIS A 461 -2.24 23.60 26.16
CA HIS A 461 -3.02 22.39 25.90
C HIS A 461 -3.06 22.05 24.40
N LEU A 462 -3.25 23.07 23.55
CA LEU A 462 -3.25 22.91 22.09
C LEU A 462 -1.88 22.46 21.58
N LEU A 463 -0.79 23.04 22.07
CA LEU A 463 0.56 22.62 21.74
C LEU A 463 0.79 21.14 22.10
N ALA A 464 0.48 20.75 23.34
CA ALA A 464 0.69 19.40 23.81
C ALA A 464 -0.16 18.37 23.03
N HIS A 465 -1.40 18.73 22.69
CA HIS A 465 -2.27 17.90 21.88
C HIS A 465 -1.72 17.75 20.44
N LEU A 466 -1.42 18.86 19.75
CA LEU A 466 -0.87 18.84 18.40
C LEU A 466 0.45 18.07 18.31
N ALA A 467 1.33 18.19 19.31
CA ALA A 467 2.61 17.50 19.29
C ALA A 467 2.46 15.97 19.36
N GLY A 468 1.39 15.49 20.01
CA GLY A 468 1.05 14.08 20.09
C GLY A 468 0.39 13.49 18.83
N LEU A 469 -0.01 14.32 17.86
CA LEU A 469 -0.66 13.84 16.65
C LEU A 469 0.36 13.34 15.61
N PRO A 470 0.16 12.16 15.00
CA PRO A 470 1.09 11.62 14.02
C PRO A 470 1.11 12.42 12.72
N GLU A 471 -0.01 13.03 12.30
CA GLU A 471 -0.08 13.86 11.08
C GLU A 471 0.68 15.20 11.18
N VAL A 472 1.01 15.64 12.40
CA VAL A 472 1.77 16.87 12.66
C VAL A 472 3.26 16.54 12.70
N SER A 473 4.01 17.04 11.72
CA SER A 473 5.47 16.87 11.63
C SER A 473 6.22 17.91 12.43
N LYS A 474 5.74 19.16 12.46
CA LYS A 474 6.41 20.26 13.12
C LYS A 474 5.44 21.31 13.63
N ILE A 475 5.75 21.90 14.78
CA ILE A 475 5.03 23.01 15.38
C ILE A 475 5.99 24.18 15.56
N VAL A 476 5.68 25.30 14.93
CA VAL A 476 6.38 26.58 15.08
C VAL A 476 5.60 27.42 16.10
N CYS A 477 6.06 27.40 17.35
CA CYS A 477 5.53 28.23 18.41
C CYS A 477 6.07 29.65 18.27
N TYR A 478 5.24 30.57 17.79
CA TYR A 478 5.61 31.96 17.63
C TYR A 478 5.14 32.80 18.82
N ASN A 479 6.10 33.29 19.61
CA ASN A 479 5.88 33.96 20.87
C ASN A 479 6.40 35.40 20.84
N ARG A 480 5.89 36.25 21.73
CA ARG A 480 6.38 37.62 21.86
C ARG A 480 7.78 37.61 22.52
N PRO A 481 8.71 38.48 22.09
CA PRO A 481 10.00 38.65 22.75
C PRO A 481 9.84 38.85 24.24
N SER A 482 10.67 38.18 25.00
CA SER A 482 10.68 38.35 26.45
C SER A 482 11.11 39.75 26.85
N ARG A 483 10.50 40.29 27.92
CA ARG A 483 11.00 41.50 28.59
C ARG A 483 12.22 41.23 29.47
N THR A 484 12.44 39.95 29.80
CA THR A 484 13.58 39.44 30.56
C THR A 484 14.45 38.59 29.63
N SER A 485 15.77 38.52 29.84
CA SER A 485 16.70 37.76 28.96
C SER A 485 16.59 36.23 29.06
N VAL A 486 15.41 35.70 29.44
CA VAL A 486 15.14 34.27 29.55
C VAL A 486 14.90 33.67 28.17
N HIS A 487 15.48 32.51 27.90
CA HIS A 487 15.37 31.85 26.61
C HIS A 487 13.92 31.43 26.30
N PRO A 488 13.45 31.51 25.03
CA PRO A 488 12.04 31.32 24.70
C PRO A 488 11.50 29.93 25.03
N LYS A 489 12.33 28.90 24.86
CA LYS A 489 12.01 27.51 25.22
C LYS A 489 11.77 27.34 26.72
N ASP A 490 12.58 27.97 27.55
CA ASP A 490 12.47 27.84 29.02
C ASP A 490 11.16 28.45 29.52
N ARG A 491 10.72 29.56 28.92
CA ARG A 491 9.41 30.16 29.24
C ARG A 491 8.25 29.23 28.86
N LEU A 492 8.36 28.57 27.71
CA LEU A 492 7.34 27.61 27.27
C LEU A 492 7.31 26.40 28.19
N GLN A 493 8.48 25.87 28.56
CA GLN A 493 8.58 24.77 29.51
C GLN A 493 8.01 25.15 30.88
N LYS A 494 8.34 26.36 31.39
CA LYS A 494 7.74 26.88 32.62
C LYS A 494 6.21 26.94 32.54
N ALA A 495 5.67 27.45 31.43
CA ALA A 495 4.22 27.55 31.24
C ALA A 495 3.51 26.19 31.18
N LEU A 496 4.18 25.15 30.66
CA LEU A 496 3.71 23.76 30.66
C LEU A 496 3.76 23.15 32.08
N THR A 497 4.87 23.33 32.79
CA THR A 497 5.05 22.84 34.16
C THR A 497 4.03 23.44 35.12
N GLU A 498 3.81 24.77 35.05
CA GLU A 498 2.80 25.46 35.88
C GLU A 498 1.40 24.87 35.71
N LYS A 499 1.09 24.37 34.51
CA LYS A 499 -0.21 23.77 34.15
C LYS A 499 -0.24 22.25 34.33
N ARG A 500 0.86 21.67 34.80
CA ARG A 500 1.08 20.22 34.95
C ARG A 500 0.83 19.47 33.63
N ILE A 501 1.39 19.99 32.55
CA ILE A 501 1.32 19.38 31.21
C ILE A 501 2.70 18.81 30.86
N ASP A 502 2.76 17.49 30.72
CA ASP A 502 3.98 16.81 30.30
C ASP A 502 3.96 16.55 28.78
N ILE A 503 5.10 16.83 28.14
CA ILE A 503 5.35 16.55 26.72
C ILE A 503 6.54 15.58 26.66
N SER A 504 6.37 14.45 25.98
CA SER A 504 7.44 13.45 25.81
C SER A 504 8.61 14.02 25.01
N GLN A 505 9.80 13.42 25.14
CA GLN A 505 10.98 13.85 24.40
C GLN A 505 10.76 13.82 22.87
N ALA A 506 10.15 12.74 22.37
CA ALA A 506 9.81 12.60 20.95
C ALA A 506 8.85 13.69 20.46
N HIS A 507 7.89 14.12 21.29
CA HIS A 507 6.99 15.22 20.94
C HIS A 507 7.69 16.59 20.99
N TRP A 508 8.66 16.78 21.88
CA TRP A 508 9.47 18.00 21.95
C TRP A 508 10.32 18.22 20.69
N GLU A 509 10.77 17.16 20.03
CA GLU A 509 11.54 17.25 18.78
C GLU A 509 10.74 17.90 17.64
N LYS A 510 9.41 17.81 17.68
CA LYS A 510 8.51 18.49 16.73
C LYS A 510 8.40 20.00 17.00
N ILE A 511 8.83 20.50 18.15
CA ILE A 511 8.55 21.85 18.62
C ILE A 511 9.75 22.78 18.38
N SER A 512 9.50 23.83 17.60
CA SER A 512 10.41 24.97 17.44
C SER A 512 9.79 26.22 18.02
N VAL A 513 10.60 27.08 18.65
CA VAL A 513 10.11 28.33 19.26
C VAL A 513 10.79 29.49 18.56
N LEU A 514 9.99 30.40 18.01
CA LEU A 514 10.44 31.66 17.42
C LEU A 514 9.91 32.83 18.25
N GLU A 515 10.66 33.92 18.28
CA GLU A 515 10.20 35.17 18.87
C GLU A 515 10.08 36.27 17.83
N GLY A 516 9.03 37.08 17.97
CA GLY A 516 8.86 38.27 17.14
C GLY A 516 7.60 39.06 17.50
N ARG A 517 7.44 40.21 16.85
CA ARG A 517 6.25 41.04 16.95
C ARG A 517 5.36 40.85 15.73
N ALA A 518 4.27 40.10 15.88
CA ALA A 518 3.35 39.81 14.77
C ALA A 518 2.79 41.07 14.07
N SER A 519 2.68 42.19 14.79
CA SER A 519 2.22 43.47 14.22
C SER A 519 3.22 44.12 13.27
N GLN A 520 4.49 43.72 13.31
CA GLN A 520 5.54 44.24 12.43
C GLN A 520 5.57 43.48 11.09
N PRO A 521 6.05 44.12 10.00
CA PRO A 521 6.24 43.45 8.71
C PRO A 521 7.04 42.16 8.86
N ARG A 522 6.69 41.14 8.07
CA ARG A 522 7.30 39.79 8.13
C ARG A 522 7.38 39.20 9.56
N LEU A 523 6.46 39.60 10.44
CA LEU A 523 6.40 39.12 11.82
C LEU A 523 7.67 39.45 12.63
N ASP A 524 8.39 40.55 12.31
CA ASP A 524 9.66 40.91 12.99
C ASP A 524 10.76 39.84 12.82
N LEU A 525 10.67 39.03 11.75
CA LEU A 525 11.64 37.98 11.43
C LEU A 525 12.58 38.44 10.31
N ASP A 526 13.78 37.85 10.27
CA ASP A 526 14.69 37.98 9.14
C ASP A 526 14.11 37.31 7.87
N GLU A 527 14.63 37.69 6.71
CA GLU A 527 14.14 37.23 5.41
C GLU A 527 14.22 35.72 5.27
N ASP A 528 15.33 35.09 5.69
CA ASP A 528 15.54 33.66 5.52
C ASP A 528 14.57 32.85 6.39
N THR A 529 14.38 33.25 7.64
CA THR A 529 13.40 32.63 8.55
C THR A 529 11.98 32.82 8.01
N TYR A 530 11.60 34.03 7.61
CA TYR A 530 10.25 34.29 7.08
C TYR A 530 9.99 33.51 5.78
N PHE A 531 10.97 33.45 4.88
CA PHE A 531 10.89 32.67 3.65
C PHE A 531 10.76 31.17 3.93
N SER A 532 11.52 30.64 4.89
CA SER A 532 11.41 29.25 5.34
C SER A 532 10.00 28.93 5.86
N LEU A 533 9.39 29.84 6.62
CA LEU A 533 8.00 29.69 7.06
C LEU A 533 7.04 29.67 5.88
N CYS A 534 7.22 30.55 4.89
CA CYS A 534 6.39 30.55 3.68
C CYS A 534 6.52 29.25 2.88
N CYS A 535 7.66 28.56 2.93
CA CYS A 535 7.91 27.32 2.19
C CYS A 535 7.50 26.05 2.95
N THR A 536 7.14 26.15 4.23
CA THR A 536 6.93 24.95 5.07
C THR A 536 5.61 24.97 5.83
N VAL A 537 5.14 26.13 6.29
CA VAL A 537 3.91 26.24 7.07
C VAL A 537 2.70 25.88 6.21
N THR A 538 1.84 25.04 6.75
CA THR A 538 0.59 24.61 6.09
C THR A 538 -0.64 25.05 6.87
N HIS A 539 -0.51 25.17 8.19
CA HIS A 539 -1.61 25.52 9.08
C HIS A 539 -1.17 26.65 10.00
N ILE A 540 -1.98 27.69 10.14
CA ILE A 540 -1.78 28.78 11.08
C ILE A 540 -2.92 28.76 12.08
N VAL A 541 -2.59 28.60 13.37
CA VAL A 541 -3.53 28.74 14.47
C VAL A 541 -3.19 30.01 15.26
N HIS A 542 -3.98 31.05 15.03
CA HIS A 542 -3.83 32.33 15.71
C HIS A 542 -4.64 32.34 17.02
N ASN A 543 -3.99 31.92 18.10
CA ASN A 543 -4.57 31.86 19.46
C ASN A 543 -4.08 33.01 20.37
N ALA A 544 -2.93 33.63 20.07
CA ALA A 544 -2.40 34.74 20.86
C ALA A 544 -3.37 35.93 20.90
N TRP A 545 -3.72 36.37 22.11
CA TRP A 545 -4.50 37.59 22.31
C TRP A 545 -4.19 38.23 23.67
N PRO A 546 -4.17 39.57 23.78
CA PRO A 546 -4.10 40.24 25.07
C PRO A 546 -5.46 40.18 25.79
N MET A 547 -5.54 39.37 26.85
CA MET A 547 -6.73 39.26 27.70
C MET A 547 -6.84 40.49 28.62
N ASP A 548 -7.46 41.56 28.12
CA ASP A 548 -7.73 42.77 28.89
C ASP A 548 -9.06 43.39 28.44
N PHE A 549 -10.09 43.16 29.25
CA PHE A 549 -11.46 43.59 28.97
C PHE A 549 -11.68 45.10 29.11
N ARG A 550 -10.73 45.83 29.73
CA ARG A 550 -10.84 47.26 29.99
C ARG A 550 -10.30 48.12 28.84
N ARG A 551 -9.62 47.52 27.87
CA ARG A 551 -9.04 48.25 26.73
C ARG A 551 -10.13 48.75 25.79
N PRO A 552 -10.06 50.02 25.36
CA PRO A 552 -10.93 50.50 24.29
C PRO A 552 -10.53 49.86 22.95
N LEU A 553 -11.49 49.76 22.02
CA LEU A 553 -11.30 49.13 20.72
C LEU A 553 -10.06 49.63 19.96
N ALA A 554 -9.85 50.96 19.94
CA ALA A 554 -8.72 51.57 19.24
C ALA A 554 -7.34 51.05 19.74
N SER A 555 -7.23 50.65 21.00
CA SER A 555 -5.98 50.09 21.56
C SER A 555 -5.64 48.68 21.06
N PHE A 556 -6.54 48.04 20.30
CA PHE A 556 -6.32 46.74 19.66
C PHE A 556 -5.79 46.84 18.22
N GLU A 557 -5.52 48.04 17.70
CA GLU A 557 -4.96 48.22 16.34
C GLU A 557 -3.71 47.35 16.06
N PRO A 558 -2.75 47.15 16.99
CA PRO A 558 -1.65 46.21 16.78
C PRO A 558 -2.09 44.76 16.55
N GLN A 559 -3.24 44.34 17.09
CA GLN A 559 -3.80 42.99 16.86
C GLN A 559 -4.39 42.87 15.45
N PHE A 560 -4.98 43.94 14.91
CA PHE A 560 -5.47 43.95 13.52
C PHE A 560 -4.29 43.90 12.54
N ALA A 561 -3.22 44.65 12.82
CA ALA A 561 -1.98 44.56 12.05
C ALA A 561 -1.35 43.15 12.13
N ALA A 562 -1.34 42.53 13.32
CA ALA A 562 -0.85 41.16 13.50
C ALA A 562 -1.67 40.14 12.70
N LEU A 563 -2.99 40.22 12.76
CA LEU A 563 -3.89 39.37 11.98
C LEU A 563 -3.62 39.50 10.49
N ARG A 564 -3.54 40.74 9.97
CA ARG A 564 -3.21 40.98 8.56
C ARG A 564 -1.89 40.32 8.17
N ASN A 565 -0.83 40.51 8.95
CA ASN A 565 0.49 39.97 8.62
C ASN A 565 0.50 38.42 8.67
N LEU A 566 -0.26 37.79 9.57
CA LEU A 566 -0.39 36.33 9.61
C LEU A 566 -1.24 35.79 8.45
N LEU A 567 -2.27 36.52 8.01
CA LEU A 567 -3.02 36.19 6.79
C LEU A 567 -2.12 36.29 5.55
N GLU A 568 -1.24 37.29 5.48
CA GLU A 568 -0.24 37.39 4.40
C GLU A 568 0.77 36.23 4.42
N LEU A 569 1.17 35.74 5.60
CA LEU A 569 1.95 34.50 5.71
C LEU A 569 1.17 33.30 5.16
N ALA A 570 -0.11 33.14 5.54
CA ALA A 570 -0.95 32.04 5.04
C ALA A 570 -1.10 32.06 3.52
N LYS A 571 -1.30 33.25 2.93
CA LYS A 571 -1.37 33.45 1.47
C LYS A 571 -0.04 33.12 0.79
N SER A 572 1.06 33.60 1.36
CA SER A 572 2.41 33.34 0.84
C SER A 572 2.75 31.85 0.86
N ALA A 573 2.32 31.14 1.91
CA ALA A 573 2.45 29.70 2.02
C ALA A 573 1.56 28.96 1.00
N ALA A 574 0.30 29.35 0.86
CA ALA A 574 -0.62 28.78 -0.13
C ALA A 574 -0.07 28.87 -1.56
N ALA A 575 0.48 30.04 -1.92
CA ALA A 575 1.04 30.28 -3.25
C ALA A 575 2.24 29.36 -3.58
N ARG A 576 2.96 28.86 -2.56
CA ARG A 576 4.12 27.98 -2.70
C ARG A 576 3.76 26.49 -2.61
N HIS A 577 2.55 26.18 -2.14
CA HIS A 577 2.00 24.84 -2.06
C HIS A 577 0.72 24.72 -2.89
N PRO A 578 0.78 24.81 -4.24
CA PRO A 578 -0.38 24.66 -5.11
C PRO A 578 -0.79 23.17 -5.17
N GLY A 579 -1.35 22.65 -4.07
CA GLY A 579 -1.95 21.33 -4.04
C GLY A 579 -3.35 21.34 -4.66
N PRO A 580 -3.84 20.23 -5.24
CA PRO A 580 -5.26 20.10 -5.54
C PRO A 580 -6.07 20.29 -4.25
N LEU A 581 -7.28 20.84 -4.39
CA LEU A 581 -8.24 21.27 -3.34
C LEU A 581 -8.54 20.25 -2.21
N SER A 582 -7.93 19.07 -2.19
CA SER A 582 -8.13 18.03 -1.18
C SER A 582 -6.89 17.58 -0.41
N VAL A 583 -5.66 18.03 -0.73
CA VAL A 583 -4.44 17.39 -0.18
C VAL A 583 -3.57 18.25 0.76
N ALA A 584 -3.71 19.58 0.78
CA ALA A 584 -3.29 20.47 1.88
C ALA A 584 -3.51 21.93 1.44
N ALA A 585 -4.76 22.40 1.44
CA ALA A 585 -4.99 23.84 1.36
C ALA A 585 -4.34 24.50 2.58
N SER A 586 -3.64 25.62 2.39
CA SER A 586 -3.13 26.41 3.52
C SER A 586 -4.30 26.81 4.40
N ARG A 587 -4.20 26.62 5.71
CA ARG A 587 -5.30 26.92 6.64
C ARG A 587 -4.97 28.04 7.58
N PHE A 588 -5.95 28.89 7.82
CA PHE A 588 -5.86 29.96 8.81
C PHE A 588 -7.05 29.86 9.77
N LEU A 589 -6.79 29.47 11.01
CA LEU A 589 -7.77 29.40 12.08
C LEU A 589 -7.49 30.47 13.14
N PHE A 590 -8.45 31.35 13.34
CA PHE A 590 -8.43 32.34 14.43
C PHE A 590 -9.28 31.89 15.61
N VAL A 591 -8.71 31.95 16.81
CA VAL A 591 -9.47 31.72 18.05
C VAL A 591 -10.17 33.02 18.44
N SER A 592 -11.47 33.09 18.15
CA SER A 592 -12.38 34.15 18.56
C SER A 592 -13.06 33.82 19.90
N SER A 593 -14.11 34.54 20.28
CA SER A 593 -14.77 34.40 21.57
C SER A 593 -16.28 34.56 21.49
N ILE A 594 -17.00 33.87 22.37
CA ILE A 594 -18.43 34.09 22.64
C ILE A 594 -18.75 35.56 22.93
N ALA A 595 -17.80 36.36 23.42
CA ALA A 595 -17.98 37.79 23.67
C ALA A 595 -18.39 38.59 22.41
N VAL A 596 -18.08 38.08 21.20
CA VAL A 596 -18.54 38.66 19.93
C VAL A 596 -20.06 38.62 19.78
N VAL A 597 -20.70 37.61 20.36
CA VAL A 597 -22.15 37.38 20.29
C VAL A 597 -22.81 37.57 21.66
N GLY A 598 -22.13 38.26 22.58
CA GLY A 598 -22.58 38.45 23.96
C GLY A 598 -23.91 39.20 24.08
N ASN A 599 -24.29 40.00 23.08
CA ASN A 599 -25.55 40.73 23.04
C ASN A 599 -26.58 40.10 22.08
N TYR A 600 -26.27 38.96 21.47
CA TYR A 600 -27.10 38.34 20.43
C TYR A 600 -28.50 37.98 20.93
N ALA A 601 -28.60 37.42 22.15
CA ALA A 601 -29.87 37.05 22.73
C ALA A 601 -30.81 38.25 22.91
N ALA A 602 -30.28 39.40 23.34
CA ALA A 602 -31.04 40.62 23.53
C ALA A 602 -31.52 41.22 22.19
N THR A 603 -30.71 41.16 21.14
CA THR A 603 -31.04 41.71 19.82
C THR A 603 -31.93 40.78 18.99
N HIS A 604 -31.83 39.46 19.19
CA HIS A 604 -32.51 38.45 18.38
C HIS A 604 -33.59 37.65 19.14
N GLY A 605 -34.01 38.11 20.32
CA GLY A 605 -35.11 37.52 21.07
C GLY A 605 -34.83 36.11 21.60
N GLY A 606 -33.62 35.87 22.12
CA GLY A 606 -33.23 34.60 22.74
C GLY A 606 -33.00 33.45 21.76
N ARG A 607 -32.88 33.73 20.45
CA ARG A 607 -32.54 32.73 19.43
C ARG A 607 -31.13 32.17 19.64
N LEU A 608 -30.96 30.91 19.25
CA LEU A 608 -29.65 30.25 19.16
C LEU A 608 -28.73 31.02 18.22
N VAL A 609 -27.48 31.24 18.62
CA VAL A 609 -26.48 31.92 17.79
C VAL A 609 -26.04 30.97 16.67
N PRO A 610 -26.25 31.28 15.38
CA PRO A 610 -25.87 30.39 14.28
C PRO A 610 -24.36 30.39 14.04
N GLU A 611 -23.81 29.25 13.58
CA GLU A 611 -22.41 29.13 13.13
C GLU A 611 -22.17 29.80 11.77
N THR A 612 -22.49 31.09 11.70
CA THR A 612 -22.35 31.96 10.55
C THR A 612 -21.78 33.32 10.97
N SER A 613 -21.47 34.15 9.97
CA SER A 613 -21.21 35.56 10.18
C SER A 613 -22.38 36.24 10.90
N VAL A 614 -22.07 37.18 11.78
CA VAL A 614 -23.05 38.00 12.51
C VAL A 614 -22.83 39.49 12.22
N ASP A 615 -23.82 40.31 12.50
CA ASP A 615 -23.74 41.77 12.37
C ASP A 615 -23.01 42.42 13.55
N ALA A 616 -22.73 43.72 13.43
CA ALA A 616 -22.12 44.48 14.52
C ALA A 616 -23.05 44.57 15.73
N GLU A 617 -24.38 44.58 15.54
CA GLU A 617 -25.39 44.69 16.60
C GLU A 617 -25.26 43.58 17.64
N SER A 618 -24.81 42.40 17.22
CA SER A 618 -24.48 41.25 18.07
C SER A 618 -23.42 41.54 19.15
N CYS A 619 -22.55 42.54 18.94
CA CYS A 619 -21.50 42.96 19.86
C CYS A 619 -21.67 44.39 20.40
N ILE A 620 -22.71 45.14 19.99
CA ILE A 620 -23.01 46.48 20.52
C ILE A 620 -23.36 46.33 22.01
N GLY A 621 -22.60 46.99 22.89
CA GLY A 621 -22.72 46.85 24.36
C GLY A 621 -21.85 45.76 25.00
N SER A 622 -21.00 45.07 24.21
CA SER A 622 -19.93 44.21 24.73
C SER A 622 -18.70 45.01 25.17
N LEU A 623 -17.86 44.41 26.01
CA LEU A 623 -16.54 44.92 26.39
C LEU A 623 -15.69 45.15 25.13
N GLY A 624 -14.74 46.11 25.15
CA GLY A 624 -13.89 46.44 23.99
C GLY A 624 -13.14 45.23 23.39
N TYR A 625 -12.92 44.20 24.21
CA TYR A 625 -12.46 42.88 23.80
C TYR A 625 -13.37 42.19 22.77
N GLY A 626 -14.69 42.11 23.01
CA GLY A 626 -15.65 41.46 22.12
C GLY A 626 -15.74 42.17 20.78
N GLN A 627 -15.75 43.51 20.80
CA GLN A 627 -15.69 44.36 19.61
C GLN A 627 -14.40 44.13 18.81
N ALA A 628 -13.25 44.03 19.47
CA ALA A 628 -11.98 43.79 18.79
C ALA A 628 -11.93 42.40 18.13
N LYS A 629 -12.45 41.37 18.79
CA LYS A 629 -12.59 40.03 18.20
C LYS A 629 -13.57 40.04 17.01
N PHE A 630 -14.67 40.78 17.09
CA PHE A 630 -15.60 40.97 15.98
C PHE A 630 -14.91 41.60 14.76
N VAL A 631 -14.11 42.65 14.95
CA VAL A 631 -13.33 43.27 13.86
C VAL A 631 -12.40 42.25 13.21
N CYS A 632 -11.74 41.39 13.99
CA CYS A 632 -10.93 40.30 13.45
C CYS A 632 -11.73 39.29 12.63
N GLU A 633 -12.93 38.89 13.09
CA GLU A 633 -13.84 38.03 12.31
C GLU A 633 -14.17 38.67 10.95
N LYS A 634 -14.48 39.99 10.94
CA LYS A 634 -14.76 40.73 9.70
C LYS A 634 -13.57 40.85 8.76
N ILE A 635 -12.37 41.06 9.31
CA ILE A 635 -11.13 41.05 8.50
C ILE A 635 -10.95 39.69 7.83
N ILE A 636 -11.17 38.58 8.56
CA ILE A 636 -11.02 37.22 8.02
C ILE A 636 -12.05 36.96 6.92
N GLU A 637 -13.31 37.30 7.16
CA GLU A 637 -14.40 37.16 6.17
C GLU A 637 -14.12 37.94 4.89
N GLN A 638 -13.46 39.10 4.99
CA GLN A 638 -13.09 39.93 3.83
C GLN A 638 -11.75 39.53 3.20
N SER A 639 -10.98 38.63 3.84
CA SER A 639 -9.64 38.24 3.39
C SER A 639 -9.65 37.01 2.48
N GLU A 640 -10.80 36.64 1.91
CA GLU A 640 -10.94 35.51 0.98
C GLU A 640 -9.83 35.56 -0.09
N ALA A 641 -8.92 34.60 -0.01
CA ALA A 641 -7.80 34.47 -0.90
C ALA A 641 -7.81 33.06 -1.50
N ALA A 642 -7.66 32.99 -2.82
CA ALA A 642 -7.60 31.71 -3.51
C ALA A 642 -6.52 30.80 -2.89
N GLY A 643 -6.91 29.61 -2.44
CA GLY A 643 -6.00 28.62 -1.88
C GLY A 643 -5.77 28.68 -0.36
N VAL A 644 -6.43 29.59 0.38
CA VAL A 644 -6.41 29.59 1.86
C VAL A 644 -7.81 29.30 2.42
N GLU A 645 -7.94 28.23 3.19
CA GLU A 645 -9.13 27.96 3.99
C GLU A 645 -9.07 28.82 5.25
N THR A 646 -9.92 29.85 5.31
CA THR A 646 -9.99 30.78 6.43
C THR A 646 -11.21 30.51 7.30
N MET A 647 -10.98 30.51 8.61
CA MET A 647 -12.00 30.20 9.59
C MET A 647 -11.70 30.87 10.93
N TYR A 648 -12.75 31.02 11.73
CA TYR A 648 -12.62 31.45 13.10
C TYR A 648 -13.56 30.65 14.00
N VAL A 649 -13.13 30.41 15.23
CA VAL A 649 -13.90 29.65 16.22
C VAL A 649 -14.21 30.54 17.42
N ARG A 650 -15.48 30.76 17.71
CA ARG A 650 -15.93 31.48 18.91
C ARG A 650 -15.91 30.52 20.08
N VAL A 651 -14.94 30.68 20.97
CA VAL A 651 -14.81 29.83 22.16
C VAL A 651 -15.70 30.36 23.28
N GLY A 652 -16.49 29.47 23.86
CA GLY A 652 -17.34 29.70 25.05
C GLY A 652 -16.53 29.76 26.34
N GLN A 653 -17.20 29.55 27.48
CA GLN A 653 -16.54 29.54 28.78
C GLN A 653 -15.64 28.31 28.92
N MET A 654 -14.33 28.51 28.91
CA MET A 654 -13.39 27.45 29.22
C MET A 654 -13.33 27.20 30.73
N SER A 655 -13.21 25.93 31.12
CA SER A 655 -12.89 25.50 32.47
C SER A 655 -11.48 24.91 32.54
N GLY A 656 -11.08 24.47 33.74
CA GLY A 656 -9.78 23.86 33.95
C GLY A 656 -9.54 22.57 33.14
N SER A 657 -8.31 22.07 33.20
CA SER A 657 -7.95 20.81 32.55
C SER A 657 -8.66 19.61 33.15
N SER A 658 -9.25 18.77 32.30
CA SER A 658 -9.85 17.49 32.70
C SER A 658 -8.84 16.51 33.30
N LYS A 659 -7.56 16.65 32.91
CA LYS A 659 -6.46 15.78 33.35
C LYS A 659 -5.80 16.28 34.63
N SER A 660 -5.28 17.51 34.63
CA SER A 660 -4.51 18.01 35.77
C SER A 660 -5.35 18.72 36.84
N GLY A 661 -6.60 19.09 36.52
CA GLY A 661 -7.42 19.94 37.38
C GLY A 661 -7.00 21.42 37.37
N TYR A 662 -5.91 21.79 36.67
CA TYR A 662 -5.42 23.15 36.63
C TYR A 662 -6.51 24.09 36.09
N TRP A 663 -6.90 25.07 36.90
CA TRP A 663 -7.75 26.18 36.50
C TRP A 663 -7.21 27.46 37.15
N ASN A 664 -6.90 28.46 36.32
CA ASN A 664 -6.32 29.73 36.75
C ASN A 664 -7.17 30.42 37.82
N THR A 665 -6.56 30.68 38.98
CA THR A 665 -7.21 31.28 40.17
C THR A 665 -7.60 32.74 39.98
N GLU A 666 -7.04 33.43 38.98
CA GLU A 666 -7.41 34.80 38.63
C GLU A 666 -8.72 34.90 37.82
N GLU A 667 -9.27 33.77 37.37
CA GLU A 667 -10.55 33.76 36.66
C GLU A 667 -11.74 33.94 37.61
N HIS A 668 -12.85 34.44 37.07
CA HIS A 668 -14.01 34.86 37.87
C HIS A 668 -14.62 33.72 38.70
N PHE A 669 -14.66 32.49 38.19
CA PHE A 669 -15.32 31.38 38.91
C PHE A 669 -14.48 30.91 40.12
N PRO A 670 -13.17 30.61 39.99
CA PRO A 670 -12.32 30.36 41.16
C PRO A 670 -12.32 31.52 42.16
N ALA A 671 -12.30 32.76 41.68
CA ALA A 671 -12.36 33.95 42.53
C ALA A 671 -13.68 34.02 43.34
N LEU A 672 -14.81 33.71 42.70
CA LEU A 672 -16.11 33.61 43.36
C LEU A 672 -16.09 32.56 44.47
N LEU A 673 -15.58 31.35 44.21
CA LEU A 673 -15.55 30.27 45.21
C LEU A 673 -14.67 30.62 46.41
N ARG A 674 -13.49 31.21 46.17
CA ARG A 674 -12.59 31.64 47.26
C ARG A 674 -13.25 32.72 48.13
N THR A 675 -13.82 33.75 47.52
CA THR A 675 -14.49 34.81 48.27
C THR A 675 -15.77 34.31 48.96
N ALA A 676 -16.52 33.40 48.35
CA ALA A 676 -17.67 32.74 48.97
C ALA A 676 -17.28 31.93 50.22
N GLN A 677 -16.15 31.21 50.18
CA GLN A 677 -15.62 30.50 51.34
C GLN A 677 -15.22 31.47 52.48
N GLN A 678 -14.68 32.65 52.15
CA GLN A 678 -14.35 33.69 53.12
C GLN A 678 -15.59 34.36 53.74
N LEU A 679 -16.59 34.70 52.90
CA LEU A 679 -17.84 35.32 53.35
C LEU A 679 -18.74 34.34 54.12
N GLY A 680 -18.50 33.04 53.96
CA GLY A 680 -19.39 32.01 54.49
C GLY A 680 -20.74 31.96 53.76
N THR A 681 -20.85 32.52 52.56
CA THR A 681 -22.08 32.59 51.77
C THR A 681 -21.81 32.31 50.29
N LEU A 682 -22.75 31.64 49.62
CA LEU A 682 -22.72 31.35 48.18
C LEU A 682 -23.85 32.10 47.47
N PRO A 683 -23.58 32.73 46.31
CA PRO A 683 -24.62 33.38 45.54
C PRO A 683 -25.48 32.36 44.78
N VAL A 684 -26.80 32.56 44.80
CA VAL A 684 -27.72 31.87 43.89
C VAL A 684 -27.58 32.49 42.49
N ILE A 685 -26.95 31.75 41.58
CA ILE A 685 -26.78 32.16 40.17
C ILE A 685 -27.94 31.60 39.32
N PRO A 686 -28.67 32.44 38.57
CA PRO A 686 -29.76 31.97 37.73
C PRO A 686 -29.26 31.30 36.44
N GLY A 687 -30.09 30.42 35.89
CA GLY A 687 -29.91 29.85 34.55
C GLY A 687 -28.94 28.66 34.49
N THR A 688 -28.18 28.58 33.40
CA THR A 688 -27.35 27.41 33.07
C THR A 688 -25.93 27.81 32.70
N PHE A 689 -24.97 26.91 32.93
CA PHE A 689 -23.61 27.04 32.43
C PHE A 689 -23.32 26.01 31.33
N SER A 690 -22.28 26.27 30.56
CA SER A 690 -21.76 25.34 29.56
C SER A 690 -20.24 25.36 29.50
N TRP A 691 -19.61 24.72 30.49
CA TRP A 691 -18.16 24.74 30.62
C TRP A 691 -17.48 23.77 29.66
N LEU A 692 -16.37 24.23 29.09
CA LEU A 692 -15.55 23.48 28.18
C LEU A 692 -14.13 23.28 28.78
N PRO A 693 -13.74 22.05 29.15
CA PRO A 693 -12.39 21.79 29.65
C PRO A 693 -11.31 22.19 28.64
N ALA A 694 -10.24 22.84 29.11
CA ALA A 694 -9.22 23.42 28.24
C ALA A 694 -8.54 22.40 27.29
N ASP A 695 -8.34 21.16 27.74
CA ASP A 695 -7.78 20.09 26.92
C ASP A 695 -8.77 19.55 25.86
N TYR A 696 -10.07 19.64 26.13
CA TYR A 696 -11.10 19.29 25.13
C TYR A 696 -11.26 20.41 24.11
N ALA A 697 -11.18 21.68 24.54
CA ALA A 697 -11.12 22.82 23.63
C ALA A 697 -9.92 22.71 22.68
N ALA A 698 -8.75 22.37 23.22
CA ALA A 698 -7.53 22.13 22.45
C ALA A 698 -7.69 21.02 21.41
N ALA A 699 -8.26 19.87 21.82
CA ALA A 699 -8.51 18.75 20.91
C ALA A 699 -9.49 19.13 19.79
N ALA A 700 -10.61 19.78 20.13
CA ALA A 700 -11.61 20.19 19.15
C ALA A 700 -11.06 21.22 18.15
N ILE A 701 -10.23 22.17 18.60
CA ILE A 701 -9.55 23.14 17.72
C ILE A 701 -8.55 22.44 16.80
N ALA A 702 -7.80 21.46 17.29
CA ALA A 702 -6.88 20.68 16.48
C ALA A 702 -7.61 19.85 15.41
N GLU A 703 -8.70 19.18 15.77
CA GLU A 703 -9.56 18.43 14.84
C GLU A 703 -10.15 19.34 13.74
N LEU A 704 -10.56 20.56 14.10
CA LEU A 704 -11.04 21.55 13.15
C LEU A 704 -9.92 22.05 12.24
N ALA A 705 -8.75 22.37 12.80
CA ALA A 705 -7.59 22.85 12.04
C ALA A 705 -7.04 21.78 11.09
N LEU A 706 -7.05 20.50 11.47
CA LEU A 706 -6.46 19.40 10.71
C LEU A 706 -7.51 18.57 9.93
N SER A 707 -8.77 19.04 9.88
CA SER A 707 -9.88 18.35 9.21
C SER A 707 -9.53 17.93 7.78
N ALA A 708 -9.87 16.71 7.36
CA ALA A 708 -9.75 16.30 5.96
C ALA A 708 -10.83 16.94 5.05
N LYS A 709 -11.88 17.51 5.63
CA LYS A 709 -12.96 18.19 4.92
C LYS A 709 -12.65 19.67 4.72
N LEU A 710 -13.16 20.25 3.63
CA LEU A 710 -13.16 21.69 3.42
C LEU A 710 -13.89 22.39 4.57
N VAL A 711 -13.24 23.39 5.14
CA VAL A 711 -13.71 24.12 6.33
C VAL A 711 -13.55 25.62 6.10
N TYR A 712 -14.63 26.38 6.31
CA TYR A 712 -14.62 27.83 6.08
C TYR A 712 -15.61 28.55 7.01
N GLY A 713 -15.30 29.82 7.29
CA GLY A 713 -16.18 30.73 8.02
C GLY A 713 -16.23 30.47 9.53
N ALA A 714 -17.40 30.72 10.12
CA ALA A 714 -17.60 30.69 11.57
C ALA A 714 -17.83 29.28 12.11
N TYR A 715 -17.20 28.97 13.24
CA TYR A 715 -17.50 27.82 14.08
C TYR A 715 -17.70 28.27 15.53
N GLN A 716 -18.40 27.47 16.32
CA GLN A 716 -18.62 27.74 17.73
C GLN A 716 -18.17 26.56 18.57
N LEU A 717 -17.50 26.87 19.67
CA LEU A 717 -16.90 25.88 20.53
C LEU A 717 -17.34 26.14 21.98
N GLU A 718 -18.41 25.47 22.36
CA GLU A 718 -19.01 25.44 23.70
C GLU A 718 -19.44 23.99 23.98
N ASN A 719 -19.49 23.59 25.24
CA ASN A 719 -20.09 22.29 25.57
C ASN A 719 -21.55 22.26 25.07
N PRO A 720 -21.97 21.26 24.28
CA PRO A 720 -23.37 21.19 23.83
C PRO A 720 -24.35 20.83 24.95
N ILE A 721 -23.86 20.31 26.09
CA ILE A 721 -24.67 19.88 27.23
C ILE A 721 -24.61 20.95 28.32
N ARG A 722 -25.71 21.71 28.43
CA ARG A 722 -25.86 22.74 29.46
C ARG A 722 -26.32 22.16 30.78
N GLN A 723 -25.84 22.74 31.88
CA GLN A 723 -26.11 22.28 33.24
C GLN A 723 -26.62 23.42 34.12
N SER A 724 -27.42 23.07 35.12
CA SER A 724 -28.01 24.01 36.08
C SER A 724 -26.95 24.61 37.00
N TRP A 725 -26.90 25.95 37.09
CA TRP A 725 -26.07 26.61 38.10
C TRP A 725 -26.47 26.22 39.53
N HIS A 726 -27.76 26.00 39.76
CA HIS A 726 -28.28 25.60 41.06
C HIS A 726 -27.69 24.28 41.52
N ASP A 727 -27.72 23.26 40.65
CA ASP A 727 -27.24 21.91 40.98
C ASP A 727 -25.73 21.92 41.23
N LEU A 728 -24.96 22.62 40.39
CA LEU A 728 -23.52 22.80 40.58
C LEU A 728 -23.18 23.46 41.92
N MET A 729 -23.91 24.52 42.30
CA MET A 729 -23.67 25.21 43.57
C MET A 729 -24.03 24.34 44.77
N GLN A 730 -25.07 23.50 44.67
CA GLN A 730 -25.38 22.50 45.69
C GLN A 730 -24.26 21.47 45.85
N ASP A 731 -23.73 20.95 44.75
CA ASP A 731 -22.64 19.96 44.74
C ASP A 731 -21.32 20.53 45.30
N LEU A 732 -21.08 21.83 45.11
CA LEU A 732 -19.89 22.53 45.62
C LEU A 732 -20.00 22.93 47.10
N THR A 733 -21.22 23.08 47.62
CA THR A 733 -21.47 23.51 49.02
C THR A 733 -20.69 22.67 50.05
N PRO A 734 -20.80 21.32 50.06
CA PRO A 734 -20.05 20.50 51.01
C PRO A 734 -18.53 20.56 50.78
N GLN A 735 -18.10 20.77 49.53
CA GLN A 735 -16.69 20.90 49.18
C GLN A 735 -16.08 22.22 49.68
N LEU A 736 -16.87 23.23 49.99
CA LEU A 736 -16.38 24.49 50.58
C LEU A 736 -16.48 24.53 52.10
N GLY A 737 -17.01 23.48 52.73
CA GLY A 737 -17.28 23.46 54.18
C GLY A 737 -18.48 24.31 54.58
N LEU A 738 -19.39 24.60 53.64
CA LEU A 738 -20.59 25.41 53.85
C LEU A 738 -21.84 24.52 53.96
N SER A 739 -22.95 25.09 54.43
CA SER A 739 -24.26 24.43 54.48
C SER A 739 -25.23 25.04 53.46
N HIS A 740 -26.32 24.33 53.14
CA HIS A 740 -27.35 24.84 52.22
C HIS A 740 -28.00 26.16 52.69
N LEU A 741 -27.96 26.44 54.00
CA LEU A 741 -28.45 27.71 54.58
C LEU A 741 -27.57 28.91 54.23
N ASN A 742 -26.39 28.69 53.65
CA ASN A 742 -25.44 29.73 53.25
C ASN A 742 -25.69 30.26 51.83
N HIS A 743 -26.70 29.77 51.12
CA HIS A 743 -27.08 30.28 49.80
C HIS A 743 -27.91 31.56 49.95
N VAL A 744 -27.44 32.66 49.34
CA VAL A 744 -28.10 33.97 49.40
C VAL A 744 -28.42 34.48 47.99
N PRO A 745 -29.45 35.34 47.83
CA PRO A 745 -29.71 36.01 46.56
C PRO A 745 -28.44 36.70 46.01
N TYR A 746 -28.26 36.67 44.69
CA TYR A 746 -27.06 37.25 44.04
C TYR A 746 -26.82 38.71 44.43
N ALA A 747 -27.89 39.51 44.55
CA ALA A 747 -27.80 40.92 44.96
C ALA A 747 -27.27 41.09 46.39
N ASP A 748 -27.65 40.20 47.30
CA ASP A 748 -27.21 40.24 48.70
C ASP A 748 -25.74 39.81 48.81
N TRP A 749 -25.33 38.79 48.04
CA TRP A 749 -23.92 38.41 47.95
C TRP A 749 -23.06 39.55 47.37
N LEU A 750 -23.55 40.25 46.35
CA LEU A 750 -22.85 41.41 45.78
C LEU A 750 -22.75 42.57 46.77
N ALA A 751 -23.76 42.79 47.61
CA ALA A 751 -23.68 43.75 48.71
C ALA A 751 -22.62 43.35 49.75
N GLN A 752 -22.57 42.08 50.13
CA GLN A 752 -21.51 41.56 51.02
C GLN A 752 -20.11 41.72 50.40
N LEU A 753 -19.97 41.48 49.09
CA LEU A 753 -18.72 41.72 48.36
C LEU A 753 -18.33 43.21 48.36
N ARG A 754 -19.29 44.13 48.31
CA ARG A 754 -19.04 45.59 48.38
C ARG A 754 -18.54 46.03 49.74
N ASP A 755 -19.09 45.46 50.80
CA ASP A 755 -18.77 45.82 52.17
C ASP A 755 -17.40 45.29 52.62
N LEU A 756 -16.78 44.38 51.86
CA LEU A 756 -15.41 43.93 52.11
C LEU A 756 -14.40 45.08 51.95
N PRO A 757 -13.45 45.25 52.89
CA PRO A 757 -12.37 46.23 52.80
C PRO A 757 -11.49 46.03 51.55
N ASP A 758 -11.10 47.10 50.88
CA ASP A 758 -10.21 47.04 49.70
C ASP A 758 -8.82 46.44 50.01
N MET A 759 -8.39 46.49 51.28
CA MET A 759 -7.12 45.92 51.74
C MET A 759 -7.11 44.38 51.71
N ASP A 760 -8.27 43.73 51.65
CA ASP A 760 -8.40 42.26 51.67
C ASP A 760 -8.38 41.65 50.26
N ALA A 761 -7.97 42.40 49.24
CA ALA A 761 -8.03 41.97 47.84
C ALA A 761 -7.14 40.75 47.49
N GLU A 762 -6.16 40.39 48.32
CA GLU A 762 -5.41 39.12 48.17
C GLU A 762 -6.17 37.92 48.74
N GLU A 763 -6.94 38.09 49.81
CA GLU A 763 -7.76 37.03 50.39
C GLU A 763 -9.11 36.87 49.66
N SER A 764 -9.61 37.99 49.11
CA SER A 764 -10.87 38.11 48.38
C SER A 764 -10.67 38.51 46.91
N PRO A 765 -10.26 37.57 46.03
CA PRO A 765 -10.02 37.84 44.62
C PRO A 765 -11.25 38.34 43.86
N ALA A 766 -12.47 37.98 44.27
CA ALA A 766 -13.69 38.48 43.62
C ALA A 766 -13.85 40.01 43.75
N LYS A 767 -13.27 40.64 44.79
CA LYS A 767 -13.32 42.09 45.01
C LYS A 767 -12.64 42.85 43.87
N LYS A 768 -11.54 42.31 43.33
CA LYS A 768 -10.84 42.88 42.15
C LYS A 768 -11.71 42.87 40.89
N LEU A 769 -12.76 42.04 40.87
CA LEU A 769 -13.69 41.85 39.77
C LEU A 769 -15.10 42.37 40.10
N GLU A 770 -15.26 43.20 41.13
CA GLU A 770 -16.58 43.66 41.60
C GLU A 770 -17.45 44.25 40.48
N ALA A 771 -16.88 45.15 39.66
CA ALA A 771 -17.59 45.76 38.54
C ALA A 771 -18.06 44.73 37.49
N PHE A 772 -17.28 43.66 37.28
CA PHE A 772 -17.67 42.57 36.39
C PHE A 772 -18.80 41.73 36.99
N PHE A 773 -18.76 41.41 38.29
CA PHE A 773 -19.86 40.71 38.96
C PHE A 773 -21.14 41.54 39.00
N GLU A 774 -21.04 42.86 39.15
CA GLU A 774 -22.21 43.74 39.12
C GLU A 774 -22.86 43.78 37.73
N ARG A 775 -22.07 43.96 36.68
CA ARG A 775 -22.61 44.39 35.37
C ARG A 775 -22.66 43.29 34.32
N ASP A 776 -21.76 42.32 34.39
CA ASP A 776 -21.48 41.42 33.28
C ASP A 776 -21.67 39.94 33.62
N PHE A 777 -21.36 39.51 34.84
CA PHE A 777 -21.28 38.08 35.19
C PHE A 777 -22.57 37.32 34.92
N VAL A 778 -23.73 37.80 35.41
CA VAL A 778 -25.01 37.11 35.22
C VAL A 778 -25.40 37.06 33.75
N ARG A 779 -25.25 38.17 33.02
CA ARG A 779 -25.51 38.23 31.57
C ARG A 779 -24.63 37.25 30.79
N MET A 780 -23.33 37.23 31.08
CA MET A 780 -22.35 36.44 30.32
C MET A 780 -22.30 34.97 30.74
N SER A 781 -22.56 34.66 32.01
CA SER A 781 -22.36 33.33 32.58
C SER A 781 -23.66 32.63 32.96
N GLY A 782 -24.79 33.36 33.08
CA GLY A 782 -26.12 32.81 33.40
C GLY A 782 -26.78 32.04 32.24
N GLY A 783 -26.15 32.04 31.07
CA GLY A 783 -26.55 31.19 29.96
C GLY A 783 -27.60 31.77 29.02
N GLU A 784 -27.80 33.10 29.00
CA GLU A 784 -28.73 33.74 28.06
C GLU A 784 -28.29 33.58 26.59
N VAL A 785 -26.97 33.56 26.35
CA VAL A 785 -26.40 33.32 25.02
C VAL A 785 -26.16 31.83 24.86
N VAL A 786 -26.82 31.20 23.88
CA VAL A 786 -26.64 29.78 23.54
C VAL A 786 -26.06 29.68 22.13
N MET A 787 -24.97 28.94 22.00
CA MET A 787 -24.23 28.79 20.75
C MET A 787 -24.63 27.51 20.01
N ASP A 788 -25.03 27.60 18.74
CA ASP A 788 -25.19 26.41 17.89
C ASP A 788 -23.82 25.77 17.67
N THR A 789 -23.72 24.45 17.86
CA THR A 789 -22.47 23.70 17.69
C THR A 789 -22.59 22.64 16.60
N SER A 790 -23.64 22.65 15.79
CA SER A 790 -23.94 21.59 14.82
C SER A 790 -22.84 21.36 13.77
N ARG A 791 -22.27 22.41 13.17
CA ARG A 791 -21.14 22.36 12.24
C ARG A 791 -19.86 21.97 12.96
N MET A 792 -19.56 22.55 14.11
CA MET A 792 -18.37 22.18 14.89
C MET A 792 -18.41 20.71 15.30
N ARG A 793 -19.56 20.22 15.79
CA ARG A 793 -19.78 18.80 16.11
C ARG A 793 -19.72 17.92 14.87
N ALA A 794 -20.06 18.39 13.67
CA ALA A 794 -19.91 17.60 12.46
C ALA A 794 -18.43 17.27 12.16
N VAL A 795 -17.52 18.19 12.48
CA VAL A 795 -16.08 18.07 12.25
C VAL A 795 -15.37 17.43 13.45
N SER A 796 -15.64 17.91 14.66
CA SER A 796 -14.95 17.50 15.89
C SER A 796 -15.56 16.24 16.51
N GLY A 797 -14.78 15.17 16.60
CA GLY A 797 -15.15 13.95 17.34
C GLY A 797 -15.20 14.20 18.84
N THR A 798 -14.24 14.99 19.35
CA THR A 798 -14.18 15.40 20.76
C THR A 798 -15.47 16.11 21.17
N LEU A 799 -15.86 17.19 20.49
CA LEU A 799 -17.05 17.96 20.86
C LEU A 799 -18.34 17.16 20.72
N ARG A 800 -18.42 16.27 19.72
CA ARG A 800 -19.59 15.42 19.48
C ARG A 800 -19.82 14.40 20.59
N SER A 801 -18.74 13.92 21.20
CA SER A 801 -18.73 12.93 22.29
C SER A 801 -18.71 13.54 23.69
N MET A 802 -18.65 14.88 23.79
CA MET A 802 -18.75 15.55 25.08
C MET A 802 -20.10 15.30 25.76
N ASP A 803 -20.02 15.14 27.07
CA ASP A 803 -21.16 14.99 27.96
C ASP A 803 -21.15 16.12 29.00
N ALA A 804 -22.12 16.10 29.91
CA ALA A 804 -22.15 16.95 31.09
C ALA A 804 -20.82 16.86 31.87
N ILE A 805 -20.39 17.99 32.42
CA ILE A 805 -19.26 18.06 33.35
C ILE A 805 -19.60 17.21 34.58
N SER A 806 -18.89 16.09 34.71
CA SER A 806 -19.12 15.15 35.79
C SER A 806 -18.74 15.73 37.17
N PRO A 807 -19.39 15.29 38.26
CA PRO A 807 -19.01 15.66 39.63
C PRO A 807 -17.52 15.39 39.93
N LYS A 808 -16.99 14.27 39.43
CA LYS A 808 -15.58 13.89 39.58
C LYS A 808 -14.60 14.91 38.95
N LEU A 809 -15.01 15.58 37.87
CA LEU A 809 -14.22 16.62 37.25
C LEU A 809 -14.25 17.91 38.11
N ILE A 810 -15.40 18.26 38.67
CA ILE A 810 -15.53 19.38 39.60
C ILE A 810 -14.66 19.15 40.86
N GLU A 811 -14.72 17.96 41.44
CA GLU A 811 -13.86 17.55 42.56
C GLU A 811 -12.38 17.68 42.23
N ARG A 812 -11.99 17.38 40.98
CA ARG A 812 -10.60 17.53 40.52
C ARG A 812 -10.17 19.00 40.46
N TYR A 813 -11.04 19.91 40.02
CA TYR A 813 -10.77 21.35 40.06
C TYR A 813 -10.58 21.83 41.51
N VAL A 814 -11.47 21.43 42.41
CA VAL A 814 -11.38 21.76 43.84
C VAL A 814 -10.11 21.18 44.47
N ALA A 815 -9.78 19.92 44.17
CA ALA A 815 -8.56 19.27 44.64
C ALA A 815 -7.30 19.99 44.15
N TYR A 816 -7.29 20.49 42.90
CA TYR A 816 -6.21 21.32 42.39
C TYR A 816 -6.06 22.61 43.20
N TRP A 817 -7.14 23.36 43.41
CA TRP A 817 -7.11 24.60 44.20
C TRP A 817 -6.66 24.39 45.64
N ARG A 818 -7.09 23.30 46.29
CA ARG A 818 -6.57 22.90 47.61
C ARG A 818 -5.09 22.54 47.59
N SER A 819 -4.63 21.85 46.54
CA SER A 819 -3.22 21.45 46.41
C SER A 819 -2.25 22.63 46.32
N ILE A 820 -2.74 23.80 45.91
CA ILE A 820 -1.98 25.06 45.85
C ILE A 820 -2.35 26.02 47.00
N ALA A 821 -3.06 25.53 48.02
CA ALA A 821 -3.56 26.31 49.16
C ALA A 821 -4.45 27.53 48.79
N PHE A 822 -5.10 27.49 47.62
CA PHE A 822 -6.03 28.53 47.20
C PHE A 822 -7.40 28.36 47.89
N LEU A 823 -7.90 27.13 48.02
CA LEU A 823 -9.08 26.82 48.84
C LEU A 823 -8.67 26.04 50.09
N ALA A 824 -9.47 26.17 51.16
CA ALA A 824 -9.27 25.44 52.42
C ALA A 824 -9.61 23.94 52.33
#